data_AF-A0A6M1PY51-F1
#
_entry.id   AF-A0A6M1PY51-F1
#
_cell.length_a   1.000
_cell.length_b   1.000
_cell.length_c   1.000
_cell.angle_alpha   90.00
_cell.angle_beta   90.00
_cell.angle_gamma   90.00
#
_symmetry.space_group_name_H-M   'P 1'
#
loop_
_entity.id
_entity.type
_entity.pdbx_description
1 polymer ?
#
loop_
_entity_poly.entity_id
_entity_poly.type
_entity_poly.pdbx_seq_one_letter_code
_entity_poly.pdbx_strand_id
1 'polypeptide(L)'
;MMLINHLGDRAMRKSGGYNGRAVKLELRDLCAVMVAGLVAAACLKRGLFFSGDGYPVLTIWFLLCGAAAASLLYGGDTRRSGFRHTGGLRRAEPNIPGSPSKERGSGRTRKELWATAAMLGGPAAMIILYAAAWIRGPLSAQGTMNELLRWSGSASFAILVWTAASSVSAGRLLWAAWHAAGMVLCWSGLLAFFGALPIPYAVLYSASPEVSASGARLGGLLQYPNAFGAAMAVFLLERLFAAAQSSASEPLGRKNEAGGAALSSRRGGGLARKARDGEGLPSGRTSSGRPGFSGRGGETLPTHLAPVGRGTPAARPLRGELLRLAPLFPYAAALLLSESRGAWLAAACAAAAALPLQRRLALPLLAAGAAPLAAAALLCRGLAALPAAPWPGLPLLAGLWAGALAAGLWLGRRAQHAAGRGRAAALMLAALGWTACGAAVLALVRARGTGPSSTVAARELMYRDAVRFAAEAPWLGRGGETWRSAWLAVQSRPYVGSQVHSGYLDLLLNTGVIGTAAAAVSLAAAGWLISAHSRRLLSPFLVIVLHGAVDFDWSYSLFGLLLFWLPALARAEAVTAYGLSGRRPSALTRSAAVFPAKLYPAKLLHAGRRSTTPSTANPKPANHLRGKSLTPKPLPMKYLPGRHNLYMLVRKLAATGICVLLLALCLLSFRAYRGEALYRAAVSARHTPEVVSLLERSLAWSPLSPKSALALSAFVEPESREEILAAGLRYSPINPALTWAKAVAVAEKGTPEEALYWLNRGLRLDVFNSLKRTEAASLMLAKGERYLAEGDAKEALRCAEMGEELLEQYVWLAGETAGDAGHNDRNFHFTAGARALYERKEALKREASGLKEEHSGSDAYAFSRR
;
A
#
# COMPACT_ATOMS: atom_id res chain seq x y z
N MET A 1 -14.00 -32.19 58.00
CA MET A 1 -14.14 -33.18 56.93
C MET A 1 -13.31 -32.69 55.75
N MET A 2 -12.01 -32.96 55.60
CA MET A 2 -11.26 -34.22 55.75
C MET A 2 -11.92 -35.40 55.00
N LEU A 3 -11.12 -36.02 54.11
CA LEU A 3 -11.45 -36.94 53.01
C LEU A 3 -12.12 -36.20 51.83
N ILE A 4 -11.47 -35.97 50.69
CA ILE A 4 -10.87 -36.96 49.78
C ILE A 4 -9.57 -36.37 49.22
N ASN A 5 -8.46 -36.62 49.92
CA ASN A 5 -7.14 -36.05 49.60
C ASN A 5 -6.05 -37.13 49.42
N HIS A 6 -6.41 -38.36 49.01
CA HIS A 6 -5.42 -39.45 49.06
C HIS A 6 -5.40 -40.54 47.99
N LEU A 7 -5.96 -40.33 46.79
CA LEU A 7 -5.85 -41.33 45.71
C LEU A 7 -5.35 -40.84 44.34
N GLY A 8 -4.93 -39.57 44.22
CA GLY A 8 -4.35 -39.05 42.96
C GLY A 8 -2.82 -39.04 42.89
N ASP A 9 -2.12 -39.21 44.01
CA ASP A 9 -0.72 -38.76 44.15
C ASP A 9 0.34 -39.87 43.99
N ARG A 10 -0.07 -41.09 43.58
CA ARG A 10 0.86 -42.21 43.33
C ARG A 10 0.86 -42.79 41.91
N ALA A 11 0.03 -42.29 40.99
CA ALA A 11 -0.02 -42.80 39.61
C ALA A 11 0.64 -41.89 38.55
N MET A 12 1.15 -40.71 38.93
CA MET A 12 1.79 -39.75 38.00
C MET A 12 3.27 -39.49 38.28
N ARG A 13 3.98 -40.52 38.79
CA ARG A 13 5.45 -40.57 38.76
C ARG A 13 5.89 -41.80 37.99
N LYS A 14 5.71 -41.79 36.67
CA LYS A 14 6.41 -42.61 35.66
C LYS A 14 5.66 -42.53 34.32
N SER A 15 5.68 -41.38 33.65
CA SER A 15 5.62 -41.34 32.18
C SER A 15 6.28 -40.05 31.71
N GLY A 16 6.98 -40.14 30.58
CA GLY A 16 7.97 -39.19 30.12
C GLY A 16 7.46 -37.75 29.97
N GLY A 17 8.35 -36.82 30.28
CA GLY A 17 8.10 -35.39 30.21
C GLY A 17 7.64 -34.94 28.83
N TYR A 18 6.37 -34.53 28.75
CA TYR A 18 5.95 -33.49 27.83
C TYR A 18 5.84 -32.20 28.62
N ASN A 19 6.93 -31.43 28.64
CA ASN A 19 6.88 -30.01 28.97
C ASN A 19 6.02 -29.32 27.91
N GLY A 20 4.71 -29.24 28.14
CA GLY A 20 3.82 -28.32 27.45
C GLY A 20 4.27 -26.89 27.75
N ARG A 21 5.27 -26.39 27.02
CA ARG A 21 5.56 -24.96 26.97
C ARG A 21 4.38 -24.32 26.26
N ALA A 22 3.41 -23.84 27.04
CA ALA A 22 2.53 -22.77 26.58
C ALA A 22 3.47 -21.67 26.05
N VAL A 23 3.52 -21.50 24.73
CA VAL A 23 4.31 -20.46 24.09
C VAL A 23 3.73 -19.15 24.57
N LYS A 24 4.39 -18.50 25.53
CA LYS A 24 4.03 -17.14 25.94
C LYS A 24 4.17 -16.27 24.70
N LEU A 25 3.05 -15.86 24.10
CA LEU A 25 3.07 -14.93 22.98
C LEU A 25 3.83 -13.68 23.42
N GLU A 26 4.91 -13.35 22.72
CA GLU A 26 5.59 -12.08 22.94
C GLU A 26 4.74 -10.95 22.39
N LEU A 27 4.86 -9.75 22.95
CA LEU A 27 4.15 -8.55 22.48
C LEU A 27 4.30 -8.34 20.97
N ARG A 28 5.48 -8.65 20.41
CA ARG A 28 5.75 -8.51 18.96
C ARG A 28 4.95 -9.49 18.12
N ASP A 29 4.69 -10.70 18.63
CA ASP A 29 3.84 -11.69 17.96
C ASP A 29 2.37 -11.23 18.00
N LEU A 30 1.92 -10.66 19.13
CA LEU A 30 0.60 -10.04 19.23
C LEU A 30 0.43 -8.89 18.21
N CYS A 31 1.43 -8.01 18.07
CA CYS A 31 1.42 -6.95 17.07
C CYS A 31 1.27 -7.52 15.63
N ALA A 32 1.98 -8.61 15.32
CA ALA A 32 1.88 -9.25 14.01
C ALA A 32 0.49 -9.89 13.77
N VAL A 33 -0.11 -10.51 14.78
CA VAL A 33 -1.48 -11.05 14.69
C VAL A 33 -2.50 -9.92 14.46
N MET A 34 -2.39 -8.82 15.21
CA MET A 34 -3.26 -7.66 15.03
C MET A 34 -3.16 -7.10 13.60
N VAL A 35 -1.93 -6.87 13.13
CA VAL A 35 -1.63 -6.39 11.76
C VAL A 35 -2.25 -7.31 10.70
N ALA A 36 -2.09 -8.63 10.85
CA ALA A 36 -2.68 -9.62 9.95
C ALA A 36 -4.22 -9.54 9.96
N GLY A 37 -4.82 -9.39 11.15
CA GLY A 37 -6.27 -9.23 11.32
C GLY A 37 -6.83 -7.99 10.63
N LEU A 38 -6.17 -6.83 10.77
CA LEU A 38 -6.60 -5.59 10.11
C LEU A 38 -6.54 -5.70 8.58
N VAL A 39 -5.45 -6.27 8.05
CA VAL A 39 -5.30 -6.48 6.60
C VAL A 39 -6.36 -7.44 6.09
N ALA A 40 -6.62 -8.55 6.81
CA ALA A 40 -7.67 -9.48 6.43
C ALA A 40 -9.05 -8.79 6.39
N ALA A 41 -9.37 -7.99 7.41
CA ALA A 41 -10.58 -7.17 7.43
C ALA A 41 -10.63 -6.20 6.24
N ALA A 42 -9.51 -5.56 5.91
CA ALA A 42 -9.42 -4.65 4.76
C ALA A 42 -9.67 -5.37 3.44
N CYS A 43 -9.08 -6.54 3.22
CA CYS A 43 -9.34 -7.36 2.02
C CYS A 43 -10.82 -7.75 1.90
N LEU A 44 -11.45 -8.14 3.02
CA LEU A 44 -12.86 -8.58 3.04
C LEU A 44 -13.87 -7.42 2.93
N LYS A 45 -13.46 -6.20 3.30
CA LYS A 45 -14.30 -4.99 3.30
C LYS A 45 -13.90 -4.02 2.18
N ARG A 46 -13.75 -4.53 0.96
CA ARG A 46 -13.54 -3.72 -0.26
C ARG A 46 -12.33 -2.78 -0.16
N GLY A 47 -11.27 -3.23 0.51
CA GLY A 47 -10.06 -2.46 0.81
C GLY A 47 -10.29 -1.21 1.68
N LEU A 48 -11.42 -1.16 2.41
CA LEU A 48 -11.86 -0.03 3.23
C LEU A 48 -11.94 1.29 2.43
N PHE A 49 -12.48 1.21 1.21
CA PHE A 49 -12.77 2.39 0.39
C PHE A 49 -13.90 3.25 0.99
N PHE A 50 -15.00 2.61 1.38
CA PHE A 50 -16.14 3.30 1.99
C PHE A 50 -15.92 3.49 3.50
N SER A 51 -15.96 4.74 3.97
CA SER A 51 -15.78 5.08 5.39
C SER A 51 -16.76 4.33 6.30
N GLY A 52 -18.01 4.13 5.83
CA GLY A 52 -19.04 3.38 6.55
C GLY A 52 -18.68 1.92 6.86
N ASP A 53 -17.92 1.26 6.00
CA ASP A 53 -17.43 -0.10 6.25
C ASP A 53 -16.16 -0.10 7.13
N GLY A 54 -15.42 1.00 7.11
CA GLY A 54 -14.22 1.22 7.91
C GLY A 54 -14.50 1.46 9.38
N TYR A 55 -15.57 2.17 9.73
CA TYR A 55 -15.87 2.52 11.12
C TYR A 55 -15.90 1.33 12.10
N PRO A 56 -16.62 0.22 11.86
CA PRO A 56 -16.61 -0.90 12.80
C PRO A 56 -15.22 -1.55 12.90
N VAL A 57 -14.48 -1.62 11.80
CA VAL A 57 -13.12 -2.17 11.77
C VAL A 57 -12.16 -1.29 12.58
N LEU A 58 -12.22 0.02 12.40
CA LEU A 58 -11.38 0.98 13.11
C LEU A 58 -11.74 1.08 14.61
N THR A 59 -13.01 0.94 14.97
CA THR A 59 -13.44 0.87 16.38
C THR A 59 -12.76 -0.30 17.09
N ILE A 60 -12.84 -1.51 16.52
CA ILE A 60 -12.19 -2.70 17.07
C ILE A 60 -10.67 -2.49 17.07
N TRP A 61 -10.11 -1.95 16.00
CA TRP A 61 -8.68 -1.70 15.88
C TRP A 61 -8.14 -0.77 16.97
N PHE A 62 -8.78 0.37 17.20
CA PHE A 62 -8.37 1.33 18.23
C PHE A 62 -8.56 0.78 19.64
N LEU A 63 -9.62 -0.01 19.87
CA LEU A 63 -9.81 -0.72 21.14
C LEU A 63 -8.66 -1.71 21.41
N LEU A 64 -8.28 -2.52 20.41
CA LEU A 64 -7.16 -3.45 20.51
C LEU A 64 -5.82 -2.73 20.70
N CYS A 65 -5.59 -1.62 19.97
CA CYS A 65 -4.40 -0.79 20.16
C CYS A 65 -4.34 -0.19 21.56
N GLY A 66 -5.47 0.30 22.08
CA GLY A 66 -5.59 0.86 23.42
C GLY A 66 -5.31 -0.18 24.50
N ALA A 67 -5.85 -1.39 24.35
CA ALA A 67 -5.59 -2.51 25.25
C ALA A 67 -4.10 -2.94 25.22
N ALA A 68 -3.49 -2.99 24.03
CA ALA A 68 -2.07 -3.28 23.89
C ALA A 68 -1.20 -2.19 24.56
N ALA A 69 -1.52 -0.91 24.38
CA ALA A 69 -0.84 0.20 25.04
C ALA A 69 -1.01 0.18 26.56
N ALA A 70 -2.21 -0.15 27.06
CA ALA A 70 -2.47 -0.29 28.49
C ALA A 70 -1.69 -1.46 29.10
N SER A 71 -1.58 -2.60 28.40
CA SER A 71 -0.80 -3.75 28.88
C SER A 71 0.69 -3.41 29.08
N LEU A 72 1.23 -2.49 28.27
CA LEU A 72 2.60 -1.97 28.41
C LEU A 72 2.78 -1.05 29.63
N LEU A 73 1.72 -0.34 30.04
CA LEU A 73 1.71 0.46 31.26
C LEU A 73 1.76 -0.43 32.51
N TYR A 74 0.93 -1.47 32.56
CA TYR A 74 0.81 -2.37 33.72
C TYR A 74 1.93 -3.43 33.81
N GLY A 75 2.40 -3.96 32.68
CA GLY A 75 3.47 -4.97 32.64
C GLY A 75 4.87 -4.47 33.03
N GLY A 76 5.04 -3.15 33.18
CA GLY A 76 6.29 -2.53 33.64
C GLY A 76 6.57 -2.69 35.14
N ASP A 77 5.52 -2.77 35.98
CA ASP A 77 5.66 -2.87 37.44
C ASP A 77 5.75 -4.33 37.92
N THR A 78 5.09 -5.28 37.24
CA THR A 78 5.10 -6.71 37.63
C THR A 78 6.36 -7.48 37.24
N ARG A 79 7.15 -6.98 36.27
CA ARG A 79 8.43 -7.62 35.89
C ARG A 79 9.57 -7.43 36.89
N ARG A 80 9.39 -6.62 37.94
CA ARG A 80 10.41 -6.39 38.98
C ARG A 80 10.05 -6.87 40.39
N SER A 81 8.78 -7.19 40.68
CA SER A 81 8.38 -7.63 42.03
C SER A 81 8.59 -9.13 42.31
N GLY A 82 9.00 -9.92 41.30
CA GLY A 82 9.20 -11.38 41.42
C GLY A 82 10.64 -11.87 41.61
N PHE A 83 11.60 -11.01 41.97
CA PHE A 83 12.99 -11.44 42.23
C PHE A 83 13.40 -11.10 43.67
N ARG A 84 12.82 -11.82 44.63
CA ARG A 84 13.39 -11.98 45.98
C ARG A 84 13.90 -13.41 46.13
N HIS A 85 15.21 -13.50 46.36
CA HIS A 85 16.00 -14.64 46.84
C HIS A 85 15.84 -16.01 46.16
N THR A 86 16.72 -16.28 45.19
CA THR A 86 17.64 -17.42 45.26
C THR A 86 18.98 -17.02 44.65
N GLY A 87 20.07 -17.35 45.36
CA GLY A 87 21.41 -16.88 45.07
C GLY A 87 22.01 -17.45 43.78
N GLY A 88 23.00 -16.73 43.25
CA GLY A 88 24.06 -17.30 42.44
C GLY A 88 23.69 -17.67 41.00
N LEU A 89 23.59 -16.67 40.11
CA LEU A 89 24.16 -16.71 38.76
C LEU A 89 23.93 -15.35 38.10
N ARG A 90 24.99 -14.55 38.05
CA ARG A 90 25.09 -13.34 37.22
C ARG A 90 24.71 -13.71 35.78
N ARG A 91 23.48 -13.39 35.39
CA ARG A 91 23.09 -13.31 33.99
C ARG A 91 23.75 -12.06 33.44
N ALA A 92 24.92 -12.25 32.84
CA ALA A 92 25.56 -11.22 32.04
C ALA A 92 24.57 -10.79 30.95
N GLU A 93 24.09 -9.56 31.04
CA GLU A 93 23.71 -8.83 29.85
C GLU A 93 24.92 -8.89 28.90
N PRO A 94 24.73 -9.16 27.60
CA PRO A 94 25.80 -8.98 26.65
C PRO A 94 26.03 -7.47 26.51
N ASN A 95 26.85 -6.92 27.41
CA ASN A 95 27.72 -5.80 27.08
C ASN A 95 28.45 -6.21 25.81
N ILE A 96 28.17 -5.54 24.71
CA ILE A 96 28.90 -5.66 23.45
C ILE A 96 30.32 -5.12 23.70
N PRO A 97 31.37 -5.96 23.76
CA PRO A 97 32.74 -5.48 23.87
C PRO A 97 33.40 -5.59 22.49
N GLY A 98 33.76 -4.45 21.91
CA GLY A 98 34.62 -4.41 20.73
C GLY A 98 33.88 -4.37 19.40
N SER A 99 33.44 -3.17 19.02
CA SER A 99 33.27 -2.81 17.61
C SER A 99 34.66 -2.65 16.96
N PRO A 100 35.08 -3.45 15.97
CA PRO A 100 36.14 -3.03 15.08
C PRO A 100 35.52 -2.04 14.06
N SER A 101 36.11 -0.84 13.95
CA SER A 101 35.73 0.30 13.07
C SER A 101 34.59 1.22 13.58
N LYS A 102 34.93 2.11 14.53
CA LYS A 102 34.00 3.05 15.18
C LYS A 102 33.66 4.32 14.38
N GLU A 103 34.24 4.55 13.20
CA GLU A 103 34.01 5.81 12.45
C GLU A 103 33.03 5.71 11.28
N ARG A 104 32.88 4.54 10.63
CA ARG A 104 31.93 4.37 9.49
C ARG A 104 30.55 3.83 9.88
N GLY A 105 30.41 3.18 11.04
CA GLY A 105 29.17 2.53 11.49
C GLY A 105 28.17 3.44 12.21
N SER A 106 28.63 4.50 12.89
CA SER A 106 27.78 5.40 13.69
C SER A 106 26.88 6.31 12.84
N GLY A 107 27.35 6.69 11.64
CA GLY A 107 26.60 7.52 10.71
C GLY A 107 25.43 6.79 10.04
N ARG A 108 25.58 5.49 9.74
CA ARG A 108 24.52 4.69 9.10
C ARG A 108 23.37 4.41 10.06
N THR A 109 23.66 4.04 11.30
CA THR A 109 22.64 3.82 12.34
C THR A 109 21.87 5.11 12.69
N ARG A 110 22.55 6.27 12.70
CA ARG A 110 21.89 7.57 12.85
C ARG A 110 20.95 7.88 11.69
N LYS A 111 21.36 7.65 10.43
CA LYS A 111 20.50 7.83 9.25
C LYS A 111 19.27 6.92 9.29
N GLU A 112 19.44 5.66 9.71
CA GLU A 112 18.33 4.71 9.86
C GLU A 112 17.32 5.15 10.92
N LEU A 113 17.80 5.71 12.04
CA LEU A 113 16.93 6.27 13.07
C LEU A 113 16.11 7.45 12.54
N TRP A 114 16.75 8.41 11.86
CA TRP A 114 16.06 9.56 11.27
C TRP A 114 15.05 9.17 10.21
N ALA A 115 15.40 8.24 9.31
CA ALA A 115 14.47 7.74 8.30
C ALA A 115 13.28 7.01 8.94
N THR A 116 13.51 6.24 10.00
CA THR A 116 12.42 5.60 10.76
C THR A 116 11.51 6.66 11.39
N ALA A 117 12.09 7.68 12.03
CA ALA A 117 11.33 8.77 12.62
C ALA A 117 10.52 9.56 11.58
N ALA A 118 11.11 9.86 10.42
CA ALA A 118 10.43 10.55 9.32
C ALA A 118 9.28 9.72 8.73
N MET A 119 9.50 8.42 8.49
CA MET A 119 8.47 7.52 7.98
C MET A 119 7.27 7.44 8.94
N LEU A 120 7.52 7.19 10.23
CA LEU A 120 6.47 7.05 11.24
C LEU A 120 5.86 8.40 11.67
N GLY A 121 6.61 9.50 11.54
CA GLY A 121 6.17 10.85 11.87
C GLY A 121 5.23 11.45 10.83
N GLY A 122 5.33 11.07 9.56
CA GLY A 122 4.44 11.54 8.49
C GLY A 122 2.96 11.36 8.79
N PRO A 123 2.47 10.14 9.10
CA PRO A 123 1.09 9.93 9.51
C PRO A 123 0.67 10.74 10.73
N ALA A 124 1.57 10.96 11.71
CA ALA A 124 1.27 11.80 12.87
C ALA A 124 1.10 13.28 12.48
N ALA A 125 1.91 13.78 11.55
CA ALA A 125 1.74 15.12 10.99
C ALA A 125 0.38 15.27 10.28
N MET A 126 -0.05 14.25 9.52
CA MET A 126 -1.37 14.24 8.87
C MET A 126 -2.51 14.29 9.89
N ILE A 127 -2.44 13.52 10.98
CA ILE A 127 -3.43 13.55 12.07
C ILE A 127 -3.54 14.97 12.66
N ILE A 128 -2.41 15.63 12.92
CA ILE A 128 -2.38 16.99 13.46
C ILE A 128 -3.00 17.98 12.48
N LEU A 129 -2.68 17.88 11.18
CA LEU A 129 -3.23 18.75 10.15
C LEU A 129 -4.73 18.60 10.00
N TYR A 130 -5.26 17.36 10.00
CA TYR A 130 -6.71 17.14 9.95
C TYR A 130 -7.42 17.60 11.22
N ALA A 131 -6.82 17.40 12.39
CA ALA A 131 -7.38 17.94 13.64
C ALA A 131 -7.42 19.47 13.63
N ALA A 132 -6.36 20.13 13.15
CA ALA A 132 -6.31 21.57 12.99
C ALA A 132 -7.33 22.08 11.95
N ALA A 133 -7.47 21.40 10.82
CA ALA A 133 -8.47 21.72 9.81
C ALA A 133 -9.90 21.60 10.37
N TRP A 134 -10.16 20.58 11.20
CA TRP A 134 -11.46 20.40 11.83
C TRP A 134 -11.82 21.56 12.77
N ILE A 135 -10.86 22.05 13.56
CA ILE A 135 -11.04 23.21 14.45
C ILE A 135 -11.28 24.51 13.66
N ARG A 136 -10.66 24.66 12.48
CA ARG A 136 -10.75 25.87 11.63
C ARG A 136 -12.04 25.98 10.81
N GLY A 137 -12.91 24.97 10.81
CA GLY A 137 -14.10 24.92 9.98
C GLY A 137 -13.80 24.40 8.56
N PRO A 138 -13.74 23.07 8.36
CA PRO A 138 -13.45 22.48 7.06
C PRO A 138 -14.65 22.55 6.12
N LEU A 139 -14.43 22.30 4.81
CA LEU A 139 -15.53 22.21 3.83
C LEU A 139 -16.50 21.06 4.11
N SER A 140 -15.98 19.98 4.72
CA SER A 140 -16.74 18.83 5.16
C SER A 140 -16.20 18.36 6.51
N ALA A 141 -16.95 18.60 7.58
CA ALA A 141 -16.59 18.12 8.91
C ALA A 141 -16.57 16.59 8.96
N GLN A 142 -17.52 15.91 8.31
CA GLN A 142 -17.53 14.45 8.21
C GLN A 142 -16.34 13.93 7.39
N GLY A 143 -16.02 14.54 6.25
CA GLY A 143 -14.87 14.15 5.43
C GLY A 143 -13.55 14.31 6.18
N THR A 144 -13.39 15.42 6.91
CA THR A 144 -12.22 15.67 7.76
C THR A 144 -12.08 14.65 8.90
N MET A 145 -13.20 14.31 9.54
CA MET A 145 -13.24 13.25 10.55
C MET A 145 -12.86 11.88 9.94
N ASN A 146 -13.33 11.55 8.73
CA ASN A 146 -13.01 10.30 8.05
C ASN A 146 -11.50 10.18 7.80
N GLU A 147 -10.88 11.23 7.28
CA GLU A 147 -9.45 11.27 7.04
C GLU A 147 -8.64 11.20 8.33
N LEU A 148 -9.08 11.89 9.40
CA LEU A 148 -8.47 11.79 10.72
C LEU A 148 -8.45 10.34 11.24
N LEU A 149 -9.57 9.61 11.10
CA LEU A 149 -9.67 8.20 11.49
C LEU A 149 -8.78 7.30 10.61
N ARG A 150 -8.76 7.51 9.29
CA ARG A 150 -7.94 6.75 8.33
C ARG A 150 -6.45 6.91 8.61
N TRP A 151 -5.97 8.15 8.81
CA TRP A 151 -4.58 8.43 9.13
C TRP A 151 -4.18 7.96 10.52
N SER A 152 -5.09 8.00 11.50
CA SER A 152 -4.88 7.41 12.83
C SER A 152 -4.76 5.88 12.78
N GLY A 153 -5.60 5.22 11.98
CA GLY A 153 -5.50 3.79 11.70
C GLY A 153 -4.17 3.43 11.03
N SER A 154 -3.78 4.21 10.02
CA SER A 154 -2.52 4.03 9.30
C SER A 154 -1.29 4.26 10.19
N ALA A 155 -1.29 5.29 11.05
CA ALA A 155 -0.20 5.59 11.97
C ALA A 155 -0.01 4.46 13.00
N SER A 156 -1.09 4.03 13.64
CA SER A 156 -1.05 2.92 14.60
C SER A 156 -0.64 1.60 13.93
N PHE A 157 -1.12 1.33 12.71
CA PHE A 157 -0.64 0.19 11.91
C PHE A 157 0.85 0.27 11.61
N ALA A 158 1.35 1.40 11.12
CA ALA A 158 2.76 1.59 10.78
C ALA A 158 3.67 1.34 11.99
N ILE A 159 3.27 1.81 13.17
CA ILE A 159 3.98 1.55 14.44
C ILE A 159 3.97 0.05 14.75
N LEU A 160 2.81 -0.61 14.74
CA LEU A 160 2.69 -2.02 15.12
C LEU A 160 3.38 -2.98 14.13
N VAL A 161 3.30 -2.72 12.83
CA VAL A 161 3.98 -3.56 11.82
C VAL A 161 5.48 -3.38 11.90
N TRP A 162 5.96 -2.15 12.14
CA TRP A 162 7.38 -1.88 12.32
C TRP A 162 7.94 -2.51 13.61
N THR A 163 7.18 -2.50 14.72
CA THR A 163 7.59 -3.17 15.95
C THR A 163 7.59 -4.69 15.81
N ALA A 164 6.58 -5.27 15.16
CA ALA A 164 6.51 -6.70 14.84
C ALA A 164 7.72 -7.16 14.00
N ALA A 165 8.12 -6.37 13.01
CA ALA A 165 9.26 -6.67 12.13
C ALA A 165 10.62 -6.75 12.84
N SER A 166 10.71 -6.36 14.12
CA SER A 166 11.94 -6.48 14.92
C SER A 166 12.17 -7.87 15.53
N SER A 167 11.26 -8.84 15.31
CA SER A 167 11.42 -10.25 15.73
C SER A 167 11.38 -11.20 14.53
N VAL A 168 12.12 -12.31 14.63
CA VAL A 168 12.12 -13.39 13.63
C VAL A 168 10.80 -14.16 13.62
N SER A 169 10.18 -14.41 14.79
CA SER A 169 8.88 -15.11 14.88
C SER A 169 7.78 -14.29 14.24
N ALA A 170 7.58 -13.06 14.72
CA ALA A 170 6.62 -12.11 14.20
C ALA A 170 6.89 -11.77 12.72
N GLY A 171 8.16 -11.61 12.32
CA GLY A 171 8.54 -11.38 10.93
C GLY A 171 8.12 -12.50 9.97
N ARG A 172 8.18 -13.77 10.41
CA ARG A 172 7.64 -14.90 9.63
C ARG A 172 6.12 -14.83 9.49
N LEU A 173 5.42 -14.45 10.57
CA LEU A 173 3.97 -14.26 10.53
C LEU A 173 3.58 -13.11 9.59
N LEU A 174 4.31 -11.99 9.61
CA LEU A 174 4.09 -10.89 8.67
C LEU A 174 4.23 -11.33 7.22
N TRP A 175 5.24 -12.13 6.89
CA TRP A 175 5.40 -12.70 5.55
C TRP A 175 4.27 -13.65 5.16
N ALA A 176 3.85 -14.53 6.07
CA ALA A 176 2.72 -15.43 5.84
C ALA A 176 1.41 -14.65 5.58
N ALA A 177 1.14 -13.62 6.39
CA ALA A 177 -0.02 -12.75 6.22
C ALA A 177 0.02 -11.96 4.91
N TRP A 178 1.20 -11.49 4.48
CA TRP A 178 1.40 -10.83 3.18
C TRP A 178 1.03 -11.76 2.00
N HIS A 179 1.52 -13.01 2.02
CA HIS A 179 1.16 -13.98 0.97
C HIS A 179 -0.31 -14.36 1.00
N ALA A 180 -0.88 -14.55 2.19
CA ALA A 180 -2.30 -14.82 2.35
C ALA A 180 -3.15 -13.68 1.76
N ALA A 181 -2.82 -12.42 2.06
CA ALA A 181 -3.53 -11.26 1.52
C ALA A 181 -3.50 -11.22 -0.02
N GLY A 182 -2.31 -11.41 -0.62
CA GLY A 182 -2.17 -11.44 -2.09
C GLY A 182 -2.96 -12.58 -2.74
N MET A 183 -2.94 -13.78 -2.14
CA MET A 183 -3.68 -14.94 -2.65
C MET A 183 -5.20 -14.77 -2.50
N VAL A 184 -5.68 -14.27 -1.35
CA VAL A 184 -7.12 -13.99 -1.12
C VAL A 184 -7.63 -13.00 -2.16
N LEU A 185 -6.92 -11.88 -2.37
CA LEU A 185 -7.31 -10.90 -3.37
C LEU A 185 -7.31 -11.52 -4.78
N CYS A 186 -6.22 -12.15 -5.19
CA CYS A 186 -6.10 -12.75 -6.52
C CYS A 186 -7.20 -13.77 -6.82
N TRP A 187 -7.40 -14.74 -5.92
CA TRP A 187 -8.38 -15.80 -6.14
C TRP A 187 -9.81 -15.32 -6.03
N SER A 188 -10.09 -14.30 -5.20
CA SER A 188 -11.42 -13.68 -5.21
C SER A 188 -11.81 -13.14 -6.59
N GLY A 189 -10.83 -12.61 -7.32
CA GLY A 189 -11.04 -12.16 -8.69
C GLY A 189 -11.20 -13.34 -9.65
N LEU A 190 -10.20 -14.22 -9.74
CA LEU A 190 -10.16 -15.29 -10.74
C LEU A 190 -11.34 -16.26 -10.58
N LEU A 191 -11.70 -16.65 -9.35
CA LEU A 191 -12.83 -17.54 -9.12
C LEU A 191 -14.16 -16.88 -9.48
N ALA A 192 -14.33 -15.59 -9.20
CA ALA A 192 -15.54 -14.86 -9.59
C ALA A 192 -15.65 -14.73 -11.11
N PHE A 193 -14.54 -14.44 -11.78
CA PHE A 193 -14.49 -14.29 -13.23
C PHE A 193 -14.83 -15.58 -13.99
N PHE A 194 -14.40 -16.74 -13.48
CA PHE A 194 -14.75 -18.04 -14.05
C PHE A 194 -16.05 -18.64 -13.48
N GLY A 195 -16.85 -17.87 -12.73
CA GLY A 195 -18.15 -18.31 -12.20
C GLY A 195 -18.08 -19.34 -11.06
N ALA A 196 -16.90 -19.61 -10.51
CA ALA A 196 -16.68 -20.59 -9.43
C ALA A 196 -17.09 -20.06 -8.05
N LEU A 197 -17.04 -18.74 -7.86
CA LEU A 197 -17.37 -18.07 -6.60
C LEU A 197 -18.18 -16.81 -6.88
N PRO A 198 -19.49 -16.77 -6.61
CA PRO A 198 -20.31 -15.59 -6.88
C PRO A 198 -19.97 -14.48 -5.89
N ILE A 199 -19.17 -13.51 -6.33
CA ILE A 199 -18.88 -12.29 -5.56
C ILE A 199 -19.54 -11.10 -6.27
N PRO A 200 -20.50 -10.41 -5.62
CA PRO A 200 -21.14 -9.23 -6.21
C PRO A 200 -20.12 -8.18 -6.62
N TYR A 201 -20.28 -7.65 -7.84
CA TYR A 201 -19.43 -6.60 -8.42
C TYR A 201 -17.93 -6.94 -8.55
N ALA A 202 -17.54 -8.20 -8.38
CA ALA A 202 -16.15 -8.62 -8.56
C ALA A 202 -15.69 -8.62 -10.02
N VAL A 203 -16.63 -8.59 -10.96
CA VAL A 203 -16.39 -8.46 -12.40
C VAL A 203 -17.22 -7.29 -12.91
N LEU A 204 -16.56 -6.34 -13.56
CA LEU A 204 -17.20 -5.23 -14.25
C LEU A 204 -17.46 -5.63 -15.70
N TYR A 205 -18.73 -5.67 -16.10
CA TYR A 205 -19.13 -5.92 -17.48
C TYR A 205 -19.40 -4.61 -18.21
N SER A 206 -18.91 -4.48 -19.44
CA SER A 206 -19.18 -3.32 -20.28
C SER A 206 -19.06 -3.68 -21.76
N ALA A 207 -20.03 -3.25 -22.55
CA ALA A 207 -19.99 -3.39 -24.01
C ALA A 207 -19.12 -2.33 -24.69
N SER A 208 -18.71 -1.28 -23.96
CA SER A 208 -17.87 -0.21 -24.51
C SER A 208 -16.40 -0.66 -24.59
N PRO A 209 -15.79 -0.69 -25.79
CA PRO A 209 -14.38 -1.02 -25.95
C PRO A 209 -13.46 -0.07 -25.18
N GLU A 210 -13.84 1.21 -25.03
CA GLU A 210 -13.07 2.19 -24.25
C GLU A 210 -12.94 1.78 -22.77
N VAL A 211 -13.95 1.09 -22.25
CA VAL A 211 -14.01 0.65 -20.85
C VAL A 211 -13.41 -0.73 -20.66
N SER A 212 -13.68 -1.68 -21.57
CA SER A 212 -13.24 -3.06 -21.54
C SER A 212 -13.00 -3.64 -22.94
N ALA A 213 -11.81 -4.15 -23.22
CA ALA A 213 -11.50 -4.85 -24.47
C ALA A 213 -12.17 -6.22 -24.56
N SER A 214 -12.20 -6.95 -23.45
CA SER A 214 -12.75 -8.31 -23.38
C SER A 214 -14.25 -8.35 -23.01
N GLY A 215 -14.86 -7.19 -22.77
CA GLY A 215 -16.23 -7.08 -22.26
C GLY A 215 -16.36 -7.31 -20.75
N ALA A 216 -15.32 -7.80 -20.07
CA ALA A 216 -15.33 -8.09 -18.63
C ALA A 216 -13.99 -7.78 -17.95
N ARG A 217 -13.99 -7.04 -16.84
CA ARG A 217 -12.78 -6.64 -16.10
C ARG A 217 -12.82 -7.10 -14.66
N LEU A 218 -11.72 -7.69 -14.19
CA LEU A 218 -11.63 -8.15 -12.81
C LEU A 218 -11.42 -7.02 -11.80
N GLY A 219 -12.29 -6.95 -10.79
CA GLY A 219 -12.16 -6.16 -9.57
C GLY A 219 -12.01 -6.98 -8.28
N GLY A 220 -12.41 -8.26 -8.29
CA GLY A 220 -12.35 -9.14 -7.11
C GLY A 220 -13.05 -8.54 -5.87
N LEU A 221 -12.54 -8.85 -4.69
CA LEU A 221 -13.03 -8.24 -3.43
C LEU A 221 -12.90 -6.72 -3.37
N LEU A 222 -12.01 -6.10 -4.17
CA LEU A 222 -11.88 -4.64 -4.21
C LEU A 222 -12.97 -3.97 -5.05
N GLN A 223 -13.70 -4.75 -5.86
CA GLN A 223 -14.84 -4.31 -6.69
C GLN A 223 -14.51 -3.15 -7.66
N TYR A 224 -13.23 -2.85 -7.86
CA TYR A 224 -12.76 -1.80 -8.75
C TYR A 224 -11.53 -2.28 -9.53
N PRO A 225 -11.64 -2.47 -10.86
CA PRO A 225 -10.58 -3.11 -11.62
C PRO A 225 -9.21 -2.42 -11.58
N ASN A 226 -9.16 -1.09 -11.49
CA ASN A 226 -7.87 -0.39 -11.44
C ASN A 226 -7.15 -0.59 -10.10
N ALA A 227 -7.87 -0.50 -8.98
CA ALA A 227 -7.31 -0.81 -7.66
C ALA A 227 -6.90 -2.30 -7.59
N PHE A 228 -7.73 -3.20 -8.11
CA PHE A 228 -7.39 -4.62 -8.19
C PHE A 228 -6.11 -4.89 -8.98
N GLY A 229 -6.00 -4.31 -10.19
CA GLY A 229 -4.80 -4.38 -11.02
C GLY A 229 -3.56 -3.86 -10.29
N ALA A 230 -3.65 -2.69 -9.63
CA ALA A 230 -2.53 -2.14 -8.86
C ALA A 230 -2.08 -3.09 -7.73
N ALA A 231 -3.02 -3.70 -6.99
CA ALA A 231 -2.70 -4.69 -5.97
C ALA A 231 -2.01 -5.93 -6.59
N MET A 232 -2.52 -6.45 -7.70
CA MET A 232 -1.90 -7.60 -8.40
C MET A 232 -0.50 -7.27 -8.89
N ALA A 233 -0.24 -6.05 -9.39
CA ALA A 233 1.08 -5.59 -9.77
C ALA A 233 2.06 -5.57 -8.57
N VAL A 234 1.63 -5.09 -7.40
CA VAL A 234 2.43 -5.12 -6.16
C VAL A 234 2.84 -6.55 -5.80
N PHE A 235 1.88 -7.47 -5.71
CA PHE A 235 2.17 -8.86 -5.33
C PHE A 235 2.98 -9.60 -6.41
N LEU A 236 2.70 -9.34 -7.69
CA LEU A 236 3.45 -9.92 -8.82
C LEU A 236 4.92 -9.52 -8.79
N LEU A 237 5.22 -8.22 -8.70
CA LEU A 237 6.61 -7.75 -8.71
C LEU A 237 7.35 -8.19 -7.45
N GLU A 238 6.67 -8.24 -6.30
CA GLU A 238 7.28 -8.76 -5.08
C GLU A 238 7.73 -10.22 -5.25
N ARG A 239 6.84 -11.09 -5.77
CA ARG A 239 7.16 -12.51 -6.04
C ARG A 239 8.19 -12.69 -7.14
N LEU A 240 8.11 -11.90 -8.22
CA LEU A 240 9.01 -11.99 -9.37
C LEU A 240 10.45 -11.67 -8.95
N PHE A 241 10.66 -10.59 -8.20
CA PHE A 241 11.97 -10.25 -7.67
C PHE A 241 12.46 -11.24 -6.61
N ALA A 242 11.56 -11.83 -5.80
CA ALA A 242 11.91 -12.90 -4.86
C ALA A 242 12.43 -14.16 -5.59
N ALA A 243 11.75 -14.57 -6.66
CA ALA A 243 12.16 -15.70 -7.51
C ALA A 243 13.54 -15.43 -8.13
N ALA A 244 13.70 -14.25 -8.76
CA ALA A 244 14.95 -13.86 -9.42
C ALA A 244 16.16 -13.81 -8.49
N GLN A 245 16.02 -13.29 -7.26
CA GLN A 245 17.13 -13.27 -6.30
C GLN A 245 17.59 -14.65 -5.88
N SER A 246 16.64 -15.56 -5.65
CA SER A 246 17.00 -16.93 -5.30
C SER A 246 17.81 -17.61 -6.39
N SER A 247 17.51 -17.25 -7.64
CA SER A 247 18.26 -17.71 -8.79
C SER A 247 19.62 -17.02 -8.94
N ALA A 248 19.78 -15.79 -8.46
CA ALA A 248 21.00 -15.00 -8.58
C ALA A 248 22.02 -15.24 -7.46
N SER A 249 21.60 -15.69 -6.28
CA SER A 249 22.47 -15.89 -5.10
C SER A 249 23.39 -17.12 -5.18
N GLU A 250 23.31 -17.90 -6.26
CA GLU A 250 24.02 -19.19 -6.41
C GLU A 250 25.42 -19.25 -7.09
N PRO A 251 26.07 -18.23 -7.70
CA PRO A 251 27.27 -18.52 -8.50
C PRO A 251 28.67 -18.56 -7.82
N LEU A 252 28.88 -18.22 -6.54
CA LEU A 252 30.24 -17.88 -6.06
C LEU A 252 30.82 -18.67 -4.87
N GLY A 253 30.07 -19.61 -4.27
CA GLY A 253 30.53 -20.30 -3.05
C GLY A 253 31.14 -21.69 -3.23
N ARG A 254 31.14 -22.27 -4.44
CA ARG A 254 31.31 -23.73 -4.59
C ARG A 254 32.39 -24.19 -5.58
N LYS A 255 33.41 -23.36 -5.83
CA LYS A 255 34.55 -23.71 -6.69
C LYS A 255 35.92 -23.83 -6.00
N ASN A 256 36.05 -23.55 -4.69
CA ASN A 256 37.37 -23.57 -4.03
C ASN A 256 37.59 -24.71 -3.01
N GLU A 257 36.70 -25.69 -2.89
CA GLU A 257 36.90 -26.83 -1.96
C GLU A 257 37.12 -28.19 -2.64
N ALA A 258 37.34 -28.22 -3.96
CA ALA A 258 37.60 -29.46 -4.71
C ALA A 258 38.96 -29.44 -5.45
N GLY A 259 39.99 -28.85 -4.83
CA GLY A 259 41.33 -28.74 -5.42
C GLY A 259 42.46 -28.67 -4.41
N GLY A 260 42.32 -29.34 -3.26
CA GLY A 260 43.30 -29.28 -2.16
C GLY A 260 43.64 -30.65 -1.59
N ALA A 261 44.06 -31.60 -2.42
CA ALA A 261 44.74 -32.81 -1.97
C ALA A 261 45.43 -33.53 -3.14
N ALA A 262 46.60 -33.02 -3.56
CA ALA A 262 47.70 -33.81 -4.10
C ALA A 262 48.77 -32.82 -4.57
N LEU A 263 49.84 -32.66 -3.78
CA LEU A 263 51.20 -32.35 -4.24
C LEU A 263 52.13 -32.32 -3.03
N SER A 264 52.67 -33.49 -2.69
CA SER A 264 53.99 -33.60 -2.09
C SER A 264 54.81 -34.58 -2.92
N SER A 265 55.98 -34.11 -3.37
CA SER A 265 57.11 -34.89 -3.86
C SER A 265 57.01 -35.52 -5.26
N ARG A 266 57.54 -34.84 -6.28
CA ARG A 266 58.82 -35.26 -6.86
C ARG A 266 59.47 -34.15 -7.69
N ARG A 267 60.79 -34.10 -7.52
CA ARG A 267 61.80 -33.20 -8.08
C ARG A 267 62.16 -33.62 -9.52
N GLY A 268 62.59 -32.64 -10.33
CA GLY A 268 63.30 -32.79 -11.61
C GLY A 268 62.35 -33.00 -12.79
N GLY A 269 62.39 -32.27 -13.90
CA GLY A 269 63.39 -31.40 -14.50
C GLY A 269 63.31 -31.63 -16.02
N GLY A 270 63.31 -30.58 -16.83
CA GLY A 270 63.62 -30.68 -18.27
C GLY A 270 62.44 -30.67 -19.25
N LEU A 271 62.14 -29.46 -19.72
CA LEU A 271 62.09 -29.04 -21.13
C LEU A 271 61.53 -30.01 -22.20
N ALA A 272 60.50 -29.50 -22.89
CA ALA A 272 60.02 -29.98 -24.16
C ALA A 272 61.05 -29.80 -25.30
N ARG A 273 61.18 -30.81 -26.19
CA ARG A 273 61.35 -30.56 -27.62
C ARG A 273 60.87 -31.75 -28.46
N LYS A 274 60.29 -31.39 -29.60
CA LYS A 274 59.62 -32.19 -30.62
C LYS A 274 60.53 -32.26 -31.84
N ALA A 275 60.80 -33.46 -32.37
CA ALA A 275 61.31 -33.82 -33.72
C ALA A 275 61.94 -35.23 -33.60
N ARG A 276 61.53 -36.29 -34.31
CA ARG A 276 61.50 -36.63 -35.75
C ARG A 276 62.58 -37.70 -36.01
N ASP A 277 62.20 -38.72 -36.80
CA ASP A 277 63.02 -39.73 -37.49
C ASP A 277 63.66 -40.79 -36.57
N GLY A 278 63.75 -42.09 -36.86
CA GLY A 278 63.38 -42.94 -37.98
C GLY A 278 63.86 -44.38 -37.67
N GLU A 279 63.21 -45.36 -38.28
CA GLU A 279 63.69 -46.72 -38.64
C GLU A 279 64.14 -47.76 -37.57
N GLY A 280 63.76 -49.03 -37.84
CA GLY A 280 64.60 -50.20 -37.51
C GLY A 280 64.00 -51.35 -36.68
N LEU A 281 63.10 -52.13 -37.29
CA LEU A 281 63.01 -53.63 -37.36
C LEU A 281 63.28 -54.57 -36.11
N PRO A 282 62.92 -55.87 -36.16
CA PRO A 282 62.13 -56.53 -35.10
C PRO A 282 62.74 -57.88 -34.61
N SER A 283 61.88 -58.77 -34.08
CA SER A 283 62.10 -60.16 -33.63
C SER A 283 62.34 -60.30 -32.12
N GLY A 284 61.83 -61.30 -31.40
CA GLY A 284 61.05 -62.49 -31.75
C GLY A 284 60.98 -63.42 -30.53
N ARG A 285 60.18 -64.50 -30.65
CA ARG A 285 59.98 -65.66 -29.75
C ARG A 285 59.04 -65.44 -28.55
N THR A 286 57.89 -66.10 -28.39
CA THR A 286 57.41 -67.51 -28.54
C THR A 286 58.03 -68.53 -27.58
N SER A 287 57.24 -68.96 -26.59
CA SER A 287 57.06 -70.35 -26.09
C SER A 287 56.23 -70.31 -24.79
N SER A 288 54.94 -70.66 -24.74
CA SER A 288 54.35 -72.02 -24.69
C SER A 288 54.80 -72.88 -23.49
N GLY A 289 53.88 -73.13 -22.54
CA GLY A 289 54.02 -74.11 -21.47
C GLY A 289 52.78 -74.20 -20.56
N ARG A 290 51.87 -75.12 -20.90
CA ARG A 290 50.76 -75.70 -20.07
C ARG A 290 51.28 -77.00 -19.40
N PRO A 291 50.53 -77.82 -18.60
CA PRO A 291 49.23 -77.68 -17.89
C PRO A 291 49.17 -78.34 -16.45
N GLY A 292 48.00 -78.28 -15.78
CA GLY A 292 47.53 -79.26 -14.77
C GLY A 292 47.57 -78.77 -13.30
N PHE A 293 46.69 -79.13 -12.35
CA PHE A 293 45.48 -79.96 -12.31
C PHE A 293 44.73 -79.66 -10.98
N SER A 294 43.39 -79.81 -11.00
CA SER A 294 42.38 -79.95 -9.92
C SER A 294 42.46 -79.25 -8.54
N GLY A 295 41.38 -78.58 -8.17
CA GLY A 295 41.01 -78.33 -6.77
C GLY A 295 39.71 -77.53 -6.65
N ARG A 296 38.65 -78.16 -6.14
CA ARG A 296 37.26 -77.69 -6.08
C ARG A 296 37.05 -76.71 -4.92
N GLY A 297 36.22 -75.68 -5.13
CA GLY A 297 35.43 -75.03 -4.07
C GLY A 297 35.65 -73.53 -3.88
N GLY A 298 34.55 -72.76 -3.89
CA GLY A 298 34.52 -71.40 -3.31
C GLY A 298 34.11 -70.30 -4.29
N GLU A 299 32.80 -70.09 -4.38
CA GLU A 299 32.09 -68.81 -4.54
C GLU A 299 32.68 -67.74 -5.47
N THR A 300 31.95 -67.54 -6.57
CA THR A 300 32.13 -66.53 -7.60
C THR A 300 31.91 -65.11 -7.08
N LEU A 301 32.96 -64.29 -7.13
CA LEU A 301 32.88 -62.83 -7.11
C LEU A 301 33.37 -62.31 -8.48
N PRO A 302 32.53 -61.73 -9.35
CA PRO A 302 33.05 -61.06 -10.54
C PRO A 302 33.22 -59.56 -10.27
N THR A 303 34.48 -59.14 -10.30
CA THR A 303 34.93 -57.82 -10.72
C THR A 303 34.19 -57.34 -11.96
N HIS A 304 33.50 -56.20 -11.87
CA HIS A 304 33.08 -55.42 -13.03
C HIS A 304 33.56 -53.97 -12.90
N LEU A 305 34.27 -53.56 -13.95
CA LEU A 305 34.68 -52.21 -14.30
C LEU A 305 33.62 -51.16 -13.92
N ALA A 306 34.00 -50.19 -13.08
CA ALA A 306 33.17 -49.03 -12.78
C ALA A 306 33.26 -48.01 -13.93
N PRO A 307 32.12 -47.62 -14.56
CA PRO A 307 32.10 -46.50 -15.48
C PRO A 307 32.17 -45.18 -14.70
N VAL A 308 32.83 -44.20 -15.30
CA VAL A 308 32.88 -42.80 -14.86
C VAL A 308 31.45 -42.28 -14.61
N GLY A 309 31.05 -42.26 -13.34
CA GLY A 309 29.75 -41.77 -12.90
C GLY A 309 29.76 -40.26 -12.76
N ARG A 310 28.99 -39.58 -13.61
CA ARG A 310 28.62 -38.16 -13.49
C ARG A 310 28.23 -37.84 -12.06
N GLY A 311 28.92 -36.89 -11.44
CA GLY A 311 28.52 -36.31 -10.16
C GLY A 311 27.07 -35.87 -10.21
N THR A 312 26.23 -36.48 -9.37
CA THR A 312 24.84 -36.08 -9.15
C THR A 312 24.83 -34.69 -8.52
N PRO A 313 24.14 -33.69 -9.12
CA PRO A 313 24.00 -32.40 -8.48
C PRO A 313 23.14 -32.56 -7.22
N ALA A 314 23.69 -32.18 -6.06
CA ALA A 314 23.00 -32.20 -4.78
C ALA A 314 21.59 -31.59 -4.89
N ALA A 315 20.56 -32.37 -4.54
CA ALA A 315 19.16 -32.01 -4.68
C ALA A 315 18.83 -30.76 -3.85
N ARG A 316 18.45 -29.67 -4.55
CA ARG A 316 17.87 -28.48 -3.92
C ARG A 316 16.52 -28.84 -3.27
N PRO A 317 16.08 -28.13 -2.21
CA PRO A 317 14.72 -28.25 -1.73
C PRO A 317 13.75 -27.62 -2.74
N LEU A 318 13.25 -28.44 -3.67
CA LEU A 318 12.23 -28.12 -4.68
C LEU A 318 11.07 -27.28 -4.10
N ARG A 319 10.71 -27.53 -2.84
CA ARG A 319 9.67 -26.82 -2.09
C ARG A 319 9.86 -25.30 -2.06
N GLY A 320 11.08 -24.80 -1.88
CA GLY A 320 11.33 -23.35 -1.77
C GLY A 320 11.23 -22.60 -3.10
N GLU A 321 11.59 -23.27 -4.21
CA GLU A 321 11.50 -22.72 -5.56
C GLU A 321 10.04 -22.67 -6.04
N LEU A 322 9.29 -23.75 -5.77
CA LEU A 322 7.85 -23.86 -6.03
C LEU A 322 7.06 -22.74 -5.34
N LEU A 323 7.31 -22.47 -4.05
CA LEU A 323 6.60 -21.43 -3.28
C LEU A 323 6.82 -20.00 -3.84
N ARG A 324 7.91 -19.76 -4.57
CA ARG A 324 8.20 -18.45 -5.17
C ARG A 324 7.60 -18.31 -6.57
N LEU A 325 7.61 -19.38 -7.35
CA LEU A 325 7.12 -19.38 -8.73
C LEU A 325 5.61 -19.58 -8.83
N ALA A 326 5.00 -20.38 -7.95
CA ALA A 326 3.59 -20.74 -8.02
C ALA A 326 2.64 -19.51 -8.09
N PRO A 327 2.84 -18.42 -7.34
CA PRO A 327 1.94 -17.27 -7.41
C PRO A 327 2.11 -16.39 -8.67
N LEU A 328 3.17 -16.56 -9.46
CA LEU A 328 3.48 -15.64 -10.57
C LEU A 328 2.41 -15.67 -11.67
N PHE A 329 1.98 -16.87 -12.08
CA PHE A 329 0.95 -17.01 -13.12
C PHE A 329 -0.41 -16.43 -12.69
N PRO A 330 -1.00 -16.81 -11.53
CA PRO A 330 -2.30 -16.27 -11.15
C PRO A 330 -2.26 -14.75 -10.95
N TYR A 331 -1.18 -14.18 -10.39
CA TYR A 331 -1.05 -12.72 -10.29
C TYR A 331 -0.91 -12.03 -11.65
N ALA A 332 -0.17 -12.62 -12.59
CA ALA A 332 -0.06 -12.11 -13.95
C ALA A 332 -1.40 -12.16 -14.70
N ALA A 333 -2.11 -13.29 -14.62
CA ALA A 333 -3.42 -13.46 -15.21
C ALA A 333 -4.43 -12.45 -14.65
N ALA A 334 -4.49 -12.31 -13.32
CA ALA A 334 -5.35 -11.35 -12.65
C ALA A 334 -5.02 -9.89 -13.03
N LEU A 335 -3.72 -9.55 -13.16
CA LEU A 335 -3.28 -8.23 -13.59
C LEU A 335 -3.71 -7.93 -15.04
N LEU A 336 -3.54 -8.87 -15.98
CA LEU A 336 -3.93 -8.66 -17.38
C LEU A 336 -5.46 -8.59 -17.54
N LEU A 337 -6.20 -9.46 -16.87
CA LEU A 337 -7.66 -9.48 -16.95
C LEU A 337 -8.34 -8.35 -16.15
N SER A 338 -7.60 -7.60 -15.32
CA SER A 338 -8.09 -6.33 -14.74
C SER A 338 -8.20 -5.21 -15.79
N GLU A 339 -7.47 -5.35 -16.90
CA GLU A 339 -7.29 -4.36 -17.96
C GLU A 339 -6.89 -2.98 -17.44
N SER A 340 -6.21 -2.89 -16.29
CA SER A 340 -5.75 -1.62 -15.73
C SER A 340 -4.48 -1.14 -16.44
N ARG A 341 -4.64 -0.24 -17.42
CA ARG A 341 -3.52 0.41 -18.12
C ARG A 341 -2.57 1.12 -17.16
N GLY A 342 -3.12 1.79 -16.14
CA GLY A 342 -2.36 2.44 -15.07
C GLY A 342 -1.50 1.44 -14.30
N ALA A 343 -2.03 0.27 -13.93
CA ALA A 343 -1.30 -0.75 -13.21
C ALA A 343 -0.17 -1.37 -14.05
N TRP A 344 -0.41 -1.62 -15.34
CA TRP A 344 0.61 -2.13 -16.25
C TRP A 344 1.76 -1.14 -16.42
N LEU A 345 1.45 0.14 -16.64
CA LEU A 345 2.44 1.19 -16.77
C LEU A 345 3.23 1.38 -15.48
N ALA A 346 2.54 1.48 -14.33
CA ALA A 346 3.19 1.59 -13.03
C ALA A 346 4.11 0.39 -12.74
N ALA A 347 3.69 -0.83 -13.09
CA ALA A 347 4.50 -2.03 -12.93
C ALA A 347 5.76 -2.01 -13.82
N ALA A 348 5.61 -1.61 -15.08
CA ALA A 348 6.73 -1.48 -16.02
C ALA A 348 7.73 -0.40 -15.55
N CYS A 349 7.25 0.79 -15.18
CA CYS A 349 8.08 1.87 -14.66
C CYS A 349 8.76 1.50 -13.35
N ALA A 350 8.05 0.85 -12.42
CA ALA A 350 8.62 0.39 -11.15
C ALA A 350 9.73 -0.65 -11.35
N ALA A 351 9.52 -1.63 -12.24
CA ALA A 351 10.54 -2.60 -12.60
C ALA A 351 11.74 -1.92 -13.28
N ALA A 352 11.50 -1.02 -14.25
CA ALA A 352 12.54 -0.27 -14.93
C ALA A 352 13.38 0.60 -13.98
N ALA A 353 12.77 1.23 -12.97
CA ALA A 353 13.46 2.02 -11.97
C ALA A 353 14.30 1.16 -10.99
N ALA A 354 13.84 -0.06 -10.66
CA ALA A 354 14.55 -0.96 -9.75
C ALA A 354 15.72 -1.72 -10.42
N LEU A 355 15.63 -2.02 -11.72
CA LEU A 355 16.62 -2.82 -12.45
C LEU A 355 18.05 -2.24 -12.44
N PRO A 356 18.29 -0.93 -12.67
CA PRO A 356 19.63 -0.34 -12.61
C PRO A 356 20.31 -0.51 -11.25
N LEU A 357 19.53 -0.54 -10.16
CA LEU A 357 20.02 -0.74 -8.80
C LEU A 357 20.33 -2.22 -8.49
N GLN A 358 19.87 -3.13 -9.34
CA GLN A 358 19.93 -4.58 -9.18
C GLN A 358 20.31 -5.30 -10.48
N ARG A 359 21.26 -4.76 -11.26
CA ARG A 359 21.63 -5.27 -12.61
C ARG A 359 21.86 -6.78 -12.69
N ARG A 360 22.37 -7.39 -11.61
CA ARG A 360 22.61 -8.84 -11.49
C ARG A 360 21.32 -9.68 -11.59
N LEU A 361 20.16 -9.08 -11.34
CA LEU A 361 18.85 -9.74 -11.39
C LEU A 361 18.21 -9.70 -12.79
N ALA A 362 18.76 -8.96 -13.77
CA ALA A 362 18.12 -8.81 -15.08
C ALA A 362 17.87 -10.16 -15.78
N LEU A 363 18.89 -11.00 -15.91
CA LEU A 363 18.73 -12.33 -16.54
C LEU A 363 17.84 -13.28 -15.70
N PRO A 364 18.01 -13.40 -14.37
CA PRO A 364 17.08 -14.15 -13.53
C PRO A 364 15.62 -13.69 -13.59
N LEU A 365 15.36 -12.38 -13.70
CA LEU A 365 14.02 -11.81 -13.84
C LEU A 365 13.40 -12.20 -15.18
N LEU A 366 14.18 -12.09 -16.27
CA LEU A 366 13.75 -12.53 -17.59
C LEU A 366 13.33 -14.00 -17.56
N ALA A 367 14.16 -14.87 -16.99
CA ALA A 367 13.87 -16.30 -16.90
C ALA A 367 12.66 -16.63 -16.00
N ALA A 368 12.57 -16.03 -14.82
CA ALA A 368 11.50 -16.33 -13.86
C ALA A 368 10.12 -15.85 -14.32
N GLY A 369 10.06 -14.72 -15.03
CA GLY A 369 8.80 -14.13 -15.49
C GLY A 369 8.26 -14.71 -16.80
N ALA A 370 9.13 -15.25 -17.66
CA ALA A 370 8.77 -15.57 -19.04
C ALA A 370 7.59 -16.57 -19.16
N ALA A 371 7.67 -17.72 -18.50
CA ALA A 371 6.62 -18.74 -18.60
C ALA A 371 5.29 -18.31 -17.96
N PRO A 372 5.25 -17.75 -16.74
CA PRO A 372 4.03 -17.22 -16.13
C PRO A 372 3.35 -16.11 -16.96
N LEU A 373 4.13 -15.16 -17.48
CA LEU A 373 3.58 -14.04 -18.26
C LEU A 373 3.11 -14.49 -19.64
N ALA A 374 3.83 -15.40 -20.30
CA ALA A 374 3.38 -15.99 -21.56
C ALA A 374 2.09 -16.80 -21.37
N ALA A 375 1.97 -17.60 -20.31
CA ALA A 375 0.75 -18.32 -20.01
C ALA A 375 -0.43 -17.39 -19.71
N ALA A 376 -0.21 -16.29 -18.98
CA ALA A 376 -1.23 -15.26 -18.75
C ALA A 376 -1.67 -14.59 -20.06
N ALA A 377 -0.73 -14.31 -20.96
CA ALA A 377 -1.01 -13.77 -22.29
C ALA A 377 -1.82 -14.74 -23.17
N LEU A 378 -1.47 -16.03 -23.13
CA LEU A 378 -2.22 -17.09 -23.81
C LEU A 378 -3.63 -17.22 -23.26
N LEU A 379 -3.81 -17.10 -21.94
CA LEU A 379 -5.13 -17.07 -21.32
C LEU A 379 -5.95 -15.90 -21.88
N CYS A 380 -5.44 -14.67 -21.81
CA CYS A 380 -6.17 -13.49 -22.33
C CYS A 380 -6.52 -13.62 -23.81
N ARG A 381 -5.62 -14.16 -24.64
CA ARG A 381 -5.89 -14.39 -26.07
C ARG A 381 -6.92 -15.50 -26.31
N GLY A 382 -6.81 -16.62 -25.59
CA GLY A 382 -7.76 -17.73 -25.71
C GLY A 382 -9.17 -17.28 -25.33
N LEU A 383 -9.29 -16.45 -24.29
CA LEU A 383 -10.57 -15.90 -23.86
C LEU A 383 -11.18 -14.94 -24.88
N ALA A 384 -10.36 -14.10 -25.52
CA ALA A 384 -10.82 -13.21 -26.58
C ALA A 384 -11.29 -13.95 -27.85
N ALA A 385 -10.90 -15.22 -28.03
CA ALA A 385 -11.29 -16.04 -29.18
C ALA A 385 -12.57 -16.86 -28.95
N LEU A 386 -13.13 -16.87 -27.73
CA LEU A 386 -14.33 -17.64 -27.40
C LEU A 386 -15.60 -16.77 -27.56
N PRO A 387 -16.64 -17.27 -28.26
CA PRO A 387 -17.78 -16.45 -28.67
C PRO A 387 -18.75 -16.06 -27.53
N ALA A 388 -18.77 -16.76 -26.39
CA ALA A 388 -19.48 -16.36 -25.15
C ALA A 388 -19.21 -17.36 -24.01
N ALA A 389 -19.63 -17.00 -22.78
CA ALA A 389 -19.65 -17.89 -21.61
C ALA A 389 -20.63 -19.08 -21.78
N PRO A 390 -20.44 -20.23 -21.08
CA PRO A 390 -19.47 -20.48 -20.02
C PRO A 390 -18.08 -20.79 -20.57
N TRP A 391 -17.08 -20.05 -20.08
CA TRP A 391 -15.70 -20.30 -20.47
C TRP A 391 -15.27 -21.64 -19.86
N PRO A 392 -14.56 -22.53 -20.58
CA PRO A 392 -14.01 -23.79 -20.05
C PRO A 392 -12.82 -23.52 -19.08
N GLY A 393 -12.95 -22.47 -18.28
CA GLY A 393 -11.86 -21.63 -17.85
C GLY A 393 -11.11 -22.12 -16.64
N LEU A 394 -11.74 -22.87 -15.72
CA LEU A 394 -11.03 -23.42 -14.55
C LEU A 394 -10.05 -24.53 -14.95
N PRO A 395 -10.41 -25.53 -15.78
CA PRO A 395 -9.44 -26.48 -16.31
C PRO A 395 -8.34 -25.82 -17.13
N LEU A 396 -8.69 -24.85 -17.98
CA LEU A 396 -7.70 -24.08 -18.77
C LEU A 396 -6.74 -23.31 -17.85
N LEU A 397 -7.27 -22.62 -16.84
CA LEU A 397 -6.48 -21.89 -15.83
C LEU A 397 -5.55 -22.83 -15.08
N ALA A 398 -6.05 -23.99 -14.63
CA ALA A 398 -5.25 -24.99 -13.92
C ALA A 398 -4.15 -25.59 -14.81
N GLY A 399 -4.47 -25.92 -16.07
CA GLY A 399 -3.51 -26.43 -17.04
C GLY A 399 -2.42 -25.42 -17.39
N LEU A 400 -2.79 -24.16 -17.65
CA LEU A 400 -1.84 -23.07 -17.89
C LEU A 400 -1.00 -22.79 -16.64
N TRP A 401 -1.56 -22.91 -15.45
CA TRP A 401 -0.82 -22.73 -14.20
C TRP A 401 0.24 -23.81 -14.00
N ALA A 402 -0.15 -25.08 -14.15
CA ALA A 402 0.76 -26.22 -14.05
C ALA A 402 1.87 -26.15 -15.12
N GLY A 403 1.48 -25.82 -16.36
CA GLY A 403 2.41 -25.62 -17.47
C GLY A 403 3.38 -24.47 -17.23
N ALA A 404 2.90 -23.32 -16.78
CA ALA A 404 3.74 -22.16 -16.44
C ALA A 404 4.74 -22.47 -15.32
N LEU A 405 4.31 -23.23 -14.31
CA LEU A 405 5.17 -23.64 -13.20
C LEU A 405 6.27 -24.60 -13.66
N ALA A 406 5.90 -25.63 -14.43
CA ALA A 406 6.85 -26.60 -14.98
C ALA A 406 7.85 -25.93 -15.94
N ALA A 407 7.36 -25.13 -16.88
CA ALA A 407 8.19 -24.39 -17.82
C ALA A 407 9.08 -23.35 -17.13
N GLY A 408 8.56 -22.64 -16.12
CA GLY A 408 9.34 -21.66 -15.34
C GLY A 408 10.49 -22.31 -14.57
N LEU A 409 10.24 -23.45 -13.92
CA LEU A 409 11.28 -24.24 -13.26
C LEU A 409 12.34 -24.73 -14.25
N TRP A 410 11.90 -25.24 -15.40
CA TRP A 410 12.81 -25.72 -16.45
C TRP A 410 13.68 -24.58 -17.01
N LEU A 411 13.07 -23.44 -17.33
CA LEU A 411 13.75 -22.27 -17.89
C LEU A 411 14.73 -21.69 -16.88
N GLY A 412 14.33 -21.58 -15.60
CA GLY A 412 15.18 -21.12 -14.52
C GLY A 412 16.42 -22.00 -14.34
N ARG A 413 16.25 -23.32 -14.34
CA ARG A 413 17.38 -24.26 -14.25
C ARG A 413 18.30 -24.20 -15.46
N ARG A 414 17.74 -24.14 -16.68
CA ARG A 414 18.55 -24.06 -17.91
C ARG A 414 19.29 -22.73 -18.03
N ALA A 415 18.65 -21.61 -17.72
CA ALA A 415 19.29 -20.30 -17.76
C ALA A 415 20.46 -20.19 -16.77
N GLN A 416 20.41 -20.91 -15.66
CA GLN A 416 21.47 -20.96 -14.65
C GLN A 416 22.61 -21.92 -14.99
N HIS A 417 22.28 -23.17 -15.35
CA HIS A 417 23.23 -24.28 -15.34
C HIS A 417 23.68 -24.73 -16.73
N ALA A 418 22.96 -24.37 -17.79
CA ALA A 418 23.42 -24.67 -19.14
C ALA A 418 24.60 -23.77 -19.53
N ALA A 419 25.51 -24.31 -20.33
CA ALA A 419 26.58 -23.56 -20.99
C ALA A 419 26.33 -23.48 -22.51
N GLY A 420 26.93 -22.49 -23.16
CA GLY A 420 26.87 -22.34 -24.62
C GLY A 420 25.45 -22.23 -25.18
N ARG A 421 25.15 -23.02 -26.22
CA ARG A 421 23.88 -22.98 -26.98
C ARG A 421 22.64 -23.23 -26.11
N GLY A 422 22.73 -24.07 -25.08
CA GLY A 422 21.58 -24.38 -24.21
C GLY A 422 21.12 -23.20 -23.35
N ARG A 423 22.07 -22.37 -22.90
CA ARG A 423 21.77 -21.12 -22.17
C ARG A 423 21.21 -20.06 -23.11
N ALA A 424 21.81 -19.91 -24.29
CA ALA A 424 21.33 -18.98 -25.31
C ALA A 424 19.89 -19.30 -25.72
N ALA A 425 19.58 -20.58 -25.98
CA ALA A 425 18.22 -21.01 -26.30
C ALA A 425 17.23 -20.72 -25.16
N ALA A 426 17.61 -20.95 -23.90
CA ALA A 426 16.75 -20.64 -22.76
C ALA A 426 16.50 -19.13 -22.60
N LEU A 427 17.51 -18.29 -22.84
CA LEU A 427 17.35 -16.83 -22.81
C LEU A 427 16.53 -16.31 -23.99
N MET A 428 16.67 -16.90 -25.18
CA MET A 428 15.83 -16.59 -26.34
C MET A 428 14.37 -16.96 -26.07
N LEU A 429 14.11 -18.15 -25.52
CA LEU A 429 12.75 -18.53 -25.10
C LEU A 429 12.20 -17.60 -24.01
N ALA A 430 13.04 -17.15 -23.07
CA ALA A 430 12.65 -16.18 -22.07
C ALA A 430 12.23 -14.85 -22.73
N ALA A 431 13.04 -14.33 -23.65
CA ALA A 431 12.75 -13.12 -24.40
C ALA A 431 11.43 -13.27 -25.18
N LEU A 432 11.24 -14.40 -25.88
CA LEU A 432 10.00 -14.69 -26.60
C LEU A 432 8.78 -14.69 -25.67
N GLY A 433 8.87 -15.30 -24.49
CA GLY A 433 7.79 -15.28 -23.50
C GLY A 433 7.40 -13.86 -23.05
N TRP A 434 8.39 -13.00 -22.80
CA TRP A 434 8.13 -11.58 -22.50
C TRP A 434 7.54 -10.82 -23.68
N THR A 435 8.02 -11.08 -24.91
CA THR A 435 7.45 -10.46 -26.12
C THR A 435 6.00 -10.88 -26.35
N ALA A 436 5.65 -12.14 -26.07
CA ALA A 436 4.27 -12.61 -26.16
C ALA A 436 3.36 -11.87 -25.17
N CYS A 437 3.82 -11.66 -23.93
CA CYS A 437 3.09 -10.84 -22.95
C CYS A 437 2.97 -9.38 -23.40
N GLY A 438 4.06 -8.76 -23.88
CA GLY A 438 4.03 -7.40 -24.41
C GLY A 438 3.07 -7.25 -25.60
N ALA A 439 3.04 -8.22 -26.51
CA ALA A 439 2.12 -8.26 -27.63
C ALA A 439 0.65 -8.43 -27.20
N ALA A 440 0.38 -9.19 -26.13
CA ALA A 440 -0.96 -9.32 -25.56
C ALA A 440 -1.42 -8.01 -24.91
N VAL A 441 -0.56 -7.34 -24.12
CA VAL A 441 -0.85 -6.01 -23.57
C VAL A 441 -1.13 -5.01 -24.68
N LEU A 442 -0.29 -4.98 -25.73
CA LEU A 442 -0.49 -4.08 -26.87
C LEU A 442 -1.80 -4.37 -27.61
N ALA A 443 -2.17 -5.64 -27.78
CA ALA A 443 -3.44 -6.02 -28.38
C ALA A 443 -4.64 -5.54 -27.54
N LEU A 444 -4.59 -5.71 -26.22
CA LEU A 444 -5.61 -5.19 -25.30
C LEU A 444 -5.70 -3.66 -25.36
N VAL A 445 -4.56 -2.96 -25.37
CA VAL A 445 -4.53 -1.50 -25.50
C VAL A 445 -5.14 -1.05 -26.82
N ARG A 446 -4.81 -1.70 -27.94
CA ARG A 446 -5.40 -1.39 -29.26
C ARG A 446 -6.90 -1.65 -29.30
N ALA A 447 -7.36 -2.75 -28.70
CA ALA A 447 -8.79 -3.08 -28.61
C ALA A 447 -9.59 -2.05 -27.80
N ARG A 448 -8.95 -1.34 -26.86
CA ARG A 448 -9.57 -0.22 -26.12
C ARG A 448 -9.50 1.14 -26.81
N GLY A 449 -8.95 1.20 -28.02
CA GLY A 449 -8.72 2.44 -28.77
C GLY A 449 -7.40 3.15 -28.40
N THR A 450 -6.75 3.73 -29.41
CA THR A 450 -5.46 4.46 -29.30
C THR A 450 -5.62 5.99 -29.30
N GLY A 451 -6.84 6.51 -29.44
CA GLY A 451 -7.11 7.95 -29.33
C GLY A 451 -6.87 8.48 -27.91
N PRO A 452 -6.85 9.81 -27.70
CA PRO A 452 -6.93 10.39 -26.36
C PRO A 452 -8.21 9.86 -25.75
N SER A 453 -8.10 8.86 -24.86
CA SER A 453 -9.32 8.28 -24.30
C SER A 453 -10.08 9.38 -23.58
N SER A 454 -11.40 9.42 -23.76
CA SER A 454 -12.34 10.26 -23.00
C SER A 454 -11.94 10.41 -21.53
N THR A 455 -11.47 9.33 -20.92
CA THR A 455 -10.95 9.29 -19.53
C THR A 455 -9.66 10.08 -19.24
N VAL A 456 -8.72 10.21 -20.19
CA VAL A 456 -7.46 10.94 -19.99
C VAL A 456 -7.70 12.44 -20.15
N ALA A 457 -8.46 12.85 -21.18
CA ALA A 457 -8.87 14.24 -21.36
C ALA A 457 -9.72 14.74 -20.16
N ALA A 458 -10.64 13.91 -19.67
CA ALA A 458 -11.40 14.20 -18.45
C ALA A 458 -10.48 14.37 -17.23
N ARG A 459 -9.48 13.51 -17.05
CA ARG A 459 -8.52 13.61 -15.94
C ARG A 459 -7.67 14.86 -16.01
N GLU A 460 -7.24 15.27 -17.20
CA GLU A 460 -6.47 16.51 -17.38
C GLU A 460 -7.29 17.73 -16.93
N LEU A 461 -8.57 17.80 -17.35
CA LEU A 461 -9.50 18.84 -16.90
C LEU A 461 -9.67 18.82 -15.37
N MET A 462 -9.90 17.64 -14.79
CA MET A 462 -10.01 17.46 -13.34
C MET A 462 -8.75 17.90 -12.60
N TYR A 463 -7.57 17.59 -13.12
CA TYR A 463 -6.29 17.98 -12.50
C TYR A 463 -6.08 19.48 -12.57
N ARG A 464 -6.40 20.11 -13.71
CA ARG A 464 -6.34 21.57 -13.86
C ARG A 464 -7.24 22.27 -12.85
N ASP A 465 -8.48 21.80 -12.74
CA ASP A 465 -9.47 22.37 -11.83
C ASP A 465 -9.09 22.11 -10.35
N ALA A 466 -8.52 20.94 -10.04
CA ALA A 466 -7.97 20.64 -8.71
C ALA A 466 -6.79 21.55 -8.33
N VAL A 467 -5.84 21.79 -9.25
CA VAL A 467 -4.71 22.69 -9.00
C VAL A 467 -5.17 24.13 -8.82
N ARG A 468 -6.10 24.60 -9.67
CA ARG A 468 -6.72 25.93 -9.53
C ARG A 468 -7.39 26.07 -8.17
N PHE A 469 -8.15 25.06 -7.75
CA PHE A 469 -8.85 25.09 -6.47
C PHE A 469 -7.89 25.01 -5.27
N ALA A 470 -6.79 24.25 -5.38
CA ALA A 470 -5.76 24.18 -4.37
C ALA A 470 -5.06 25.53 -4.14
N ALA A 471 -4.93 26.36 -5.18
CA ALA A 471 -4.29 27.67 -5.10
C ALA A 471 -5.02 28.65 -4.17
N GLU A 472 -6.31 28.42 -3.89
CA GLU A 472 -7.10 29.25 -2.98
C GLU A 472 -6.84 28.93 -1.48
N ALA A 473 -6.26 27.76 -1.16
CA ALA A 473 -5.87 27.37 0.20
C ALA A 473 -4.55 26.58 0.21
N PRO A 474 -3.44 27.18 -0.25
CA PRO A 474 -2.26 26.42 -0.68
C PRO A 474 -1.47 25.78 0.48
N TRP A 475 -1.48 26.39 1.67
CA TRP A 475 -0.61 25.97 2.77
C TRP A 475 -1.18 24.81 3.59
N LEU A 476 -2.44 24.93 4.02
CA LEU A 476 -3.10 24.00 4.94
C LEU A 476 -4.28 23.24 4.32
N GLY A 477 -4.64 23.54 3.06
CA GLY A 477 -5.77 22.91 2.41
C GLY A 477 -7.11 23.26 3.06
N ARG A 478 -8.13 22.43 2.80
CA ARG A 478 -9.52 22.69 3.20
C ARG A 478 -10.18 21.58 4.04
N GLY A 479 -9.39 20.62 4.51
CA GLY A 479 -9.87 19.47 5.27
C GLY A 479 -10.13 18.24 4.41
N GLY A 480 -10.58 17.16 5.03
CA GLY A 480 -10.71 15.85 4.37
C GLY A 480 -11.86 15.78 3.37
N GLU A 481 -11.68 14.94 2.34
CA GLU A 481 -12.64 14.74 1.25
C GLU A 481 -13.01 16.05 0.53
N THR A 482 -12.04 16.96 0.36
CA THR A 482 -12.25 18.30 -0.23
C THR A 482 -12.79 18.19 -1.65
N TRP A 483 -12.16 17.39 -2.52
CA TRP A 483 -12.63 17.23 -3.90
C TRP A 483 -14.02 16.62 -3.96
N ARG A 484 -14.25 15.53 -3.22
CA ARG A 484 -15.54 14.84 -3.16
C ARG A 484 -16.68 15.79 -2.77
N SER A 485 -16.39 16.79 -1.95
CA SER A 485 -17.36 17.78 -1.47
C SER A 485 -17.56 18.96 -2.43
N ALA A 486 -16.54 19.31 -3.24
CA ALA A 486 -16.51 20.56 -4.00
C ALA A 486 -16.50 20.40 -5.53
N TRP A 487 -16.28 19.19 -6.07
CA TRP A 487 -16.04 19.01 -7.51
C TRP A 487 -17.17 19.56 -8.40
N LEU A 488 -18.43 19.46 -7.97
CA LEU A 488 -19.58 20.02 -8.68
C LEU A 488 -19.58 21.56 -8.78
N ALA A 489 -18.94 22.22 -7.82
CA ALA A 489 -18.80 23.68 -7.77
C ALA A 489 -17.56 24.18 -8.51
N VAL A 490 -16.52 23.33 -8.60
CA VAL A 490 -15.18 23.69 -9.09
C VAL A 490 -15.01 23.42 -10.59
N GLN A 491 -15.86 22.57 -11.16
CA GLN A 491 -15.85 22.17 -12.56
C GLN A 491 -15.77 23.34 -13.54
N SER A 492 -14.76 23.31 -14.42
CA SER A 492 -14.71 24.18 -15.60
C SER A 492 -15.48 23.62 -16.80
N ARG A 493 -15.75 22.31 -16.79
CA ARG A 493 -16.51 21.58 -17.81
C ARG A 493 -17.40 20.51 -17.18
N PRO A 494 -18.48 20.10 -17.86
CA PRO A 494 -19.42 19.08 -17.39
C PRO A 494 -18.85 17.64 -17.41
N TYR A 495 -17.72 17.39 -16.75
CA TYR A 495 -17.20 16.03 -16.53
C TYR A 495 -17.92 15.32 -15.38
N VAL A 496 -17.64 14.03 -15.16
CA VAL A 496 -18.11 13.29 -13.97
C VAL A 496 -16.92 12.70 -13.23
N GLY A 497 -16.85 12.91 -11.91
CA GLY A 497 -15.78 12.32 -11.11
C GLY A 497 -15.67 12.88 -9.69
N SER A 498 -16.24 12.16 -8.72
CA SER A 498 -16.14 12.52 -7.29
C SER A 498 -14.79 12.20 -6.64
N GLN A 499 -13.85 11.65 -7.40
CA GLN A 499 -12.47 11.40 -7.01
C GLN A 499 -11.53 12.06 -8.00
N VAL A 500 -10.46 12.72 -7.52
CA VAL A 500 -9.48 13.35 -8.41
C VAL A 500 -8.72 12.31 -9.22
N HIS A 501 -8.60 11.06 -8.74
CA HIS A 501 -7.72 10.04 -9.30
C HIS A 501 -6.22 10.38 -9.23
N SER A 502 -5.82 11.16 -8.22
CA SER A 502 -4.42 11.38 -7.84
C SER A 502 -4.32 11.61 -6.34
N GLY A 503 -3.59 10.74 -5.64
CA GLY A 503 -3.44 10.81 -4.19
C GLY A 503 -2.65 12.04 -3.76
N TYR A 504 -1.75 12.54 -4.62
CA TYR A 504 -0.98 13.75 -4.37
C TYR A 504 -1.85 15.01 -4.47
N LEU A 505 -2.73 15.08 -5.47
CA LEU A 505 -3.67 16.20 -5.60
C LEU A 505 -4.72 16.15 -4.49
N ASP A 506 -5.19 14.96 -4.09
CA ASP A 506 -6.10 14.83 -2.96
C ASP A 506 -5.45 15.32 -1.65
N LEU A 507 -4.20 14.93 -1.38
CA LEU A 507 -3.45 15.44 -0.23
C LEU A 507 -3.22 16.95 -0.27
N LEU A 508 -2.92 17.49 -1.46
CA LEU A 508 -2.73 18.93 -1.66
C LEU A 508 -4.02 19.70 -1.37
N LEU A 509 -5.17 19.22 -1.87
CA LEU A 509 -6.48 19.82 -1.59
C LEU A 509 -6.83 19.73 -0.10
N ASN A 510 -6.57 18.58 0.52
CA ASN A 510 -6.99 18.33 1.89
C ASN A 510 -6.13 19.04 2.93
N THR A 511 -4.81 19.04 2.73
CA THR A 511 -3.82 19.46 3.74
C THR A 511 -2.79 20.49 3.26
N GLY A 512 -2.91 20.92 2.01
CA GLY A 512 -2.00 21.90 1.40
C GLY A 512 -0.59 21.35 1.20
N VAL A 513 0.32 22.23 0.81
CA VAL A 513 1.73 21.92 0.57
C VAL A 513 2.40 21.32 1.80
N ILE A 514 2.00 21.72 3.02
CA ILE A 514 2.59 21.22 4.26
C ILE A 514 2.33 19.72 4.44
N GLY A 515 1.07 19.29 4.31
CA GLY A 515 0.73 17.88 4.45
C GLY A 515 1.27 17.04 3.29
N THR A 516 1.21 17.55 2.06
CA THR A 516 1.80 16.88 0.89
C THR A 516 3.32 16.71 1.04
N ALA A 517 4.03 17.72 1.57
CA ALA A 517 5.46 17.62 1.86
C ALA A 517 5.75 16.60 2.96
N ALA A 518 4.95 16.57 4.03
CA ALA A 518 5.09 15.58 5.10
C ALA A 518 4.90 14.14 4.58
N ALA A 519 3.89 13.93 3.71
CA ALA A 519 3.67 12.65 3.05
C ALA A 519 4.85 12.28 2.12
N ALA A 520 5.35 13.22 1.31
CA ALA A 520 6.50 13.00 0.43
C ALA A 520 7.76 12.61 1.21
N VAL A 521 8.05 13.29 2.33
CA VAL A 521 9.18 12.95 3.22
C VAL A 521 9.01 11.56 3.82
N SER A 522 7.80 11.20 4.27
CA SER A 522 7.53 9.86 4.80
C SER A 522 7.72 8.76 3.75
N LEU A 523 7.25 8.98 2.51
CA LEU A 523 7.42 8.06 1.39
C LEU A 523 8.89 7.93 0.96
N ALA A 524 9.63 9.03 0.90
CA ALA A 524 11.07 9.01 0.60
C ALA A 524 11.84 8.23 1.68
N ALA A 525 11.50 8.43 2.95
CA ALA A 525 12.09 7.70 4.07
C ALA A 525 11.76 6.19 4.01
N ALA A 526 10.51 5.83 3.69
CA ALA A 526 10.09 4.45 3.47
C ALA A 526 10.88 3.78 2.33
N GLY A 527 10.97 4.43 1.17
CA GLY A 527 11.74 3.94 0.02
C GLY A 527 13.23 3.79 0.32
N TRP A 528 13.80 4.72 1.08
CA TRP A 528 15.19 4.62 1.54
C TRP A 528 15.39 3.44 2.51
N LEU A 529 14.49 3.25 3.48
CA LEU A 529 14.54 2.12 4.42
C LEU A 529 14.43 0.79 3.68
N ILE A 530 13.55 0.69 2.67
CA ILE A 530 13.46 -0.49 1.80
C ILE A 530 14.78 -0.71 1.08
N SER A 531 15.35 0.32 0.46
CA SER A 531 16.64 0.22 -0.25
C SER A 531 17.80 -0.18 0.67
N ALA A 532 17.77 0.24 1.93
CA ALA A 532 18.77 -0.07 2.94
C ALA A 532 18.69 -1.51 3.46
N HIS A 533 17.48 -2.07 3.60
CA HIS A 533 17.25 -3.40 4.20
C HIS A 533 17.01 -4.51 3.17
N SER A 534 16.20 -4.24 2.14
CA SER A 534 15.86 -5.21 1.09
C SER A 534 15.42 -4.52 -0.21
N ARG A 535 16.40 -4.21 -1.07
CA ARG A 535 16.19 -3.49 -2.35
C ARG A 535 15.15 -4.14 -3.27
N ARG A 536 14.88 -5.44 -3.11
CA ARG A 536 13.91 -6.17 -3.93
C ARG A 536 12.47 -5.70 -3.76
N LEU A 537 12.16 -5.13 -2.60
CA LEU A 537 10.84 -4.62 -2.28
C LEU A 537 10.64 -3.19 -2.79
N LEU A 538 11.66 -2.60 -3.43
CA LEU A 538 11.53 -1.26 -4.00
C LEU A 538 10.56 -1.25 -5.18
N SER A 539 10.62 -2.26 -6.05
CA SER A 539 9.71 -2.38 -7.19
C SER A 539 8.23 -2.42 -6.77
N PRO A 540 7.76 -3.33 -5.89
CA PRO A 540 6.37 -3.31 -5.44
C PRO A 540 5.98 -2.02 -4.68
N PHE A 541 6.90 -1.37 -3.97
CA PHE A 541 6.66 -0.06 -3.34
C PHE A 541 6.42 1.04 -4.38
N LEU A 542 7.25 1.09 -5.42
CA LEU A 542 7.14 2.08 -6.50
C LEU A 542 5.84 1.93 -7.29
N VAL A 543 5.27 0.73 -7.41
CA VAL A 543 3.94 0.55 -8.03
C VAL A 543 2.90 1.39 -7.30
N ILE A 544 2.86 1.34 -5.97
CA ILE A 544 1.84 2.08 -5.18
C ILE A 544 2.06 3.59 -5.31
N VAL A 545 3.32 4.03 -5.30
CA VAL A 545 3.71 5.44 -5.43
C VAL A 545 3.38 6.01 -6.80
N LEU A 546 3.73 5.29 -7.88
CA LEU A 546 3.53 5.73 -9.26
C LEU A 546 2.05 5.64 -9.68
N HIS A 547 1.38 4.54 -9.34
CA HIS A 547 -0.05 4.39 -9.64
C HIS A 547 -0.91 5.40 -8.88
N GLY A 548 -0.45 5.79 -7.68
CA GLY A 548 -1.02 6.86 -6.86
C GLY A 548 -1.13 8.22 -7.55
N ALA A 549 -0.41 8.44 -8.66
CA ALA A 549 -0.40 9.71 -9.37
C ALA A 549 -1.42 9.83 -10.51
N VAL A 550 -1.95 8.71 -11.03
CA VAL A 550 -2.59 8.69 -12.38
C VAL A 550 -4.03 8.16 -12.37
N ASP A 551 -4.37 7.27 -11.45
CA ASP A 551 -5.64 6.52 -11.51
C ASP A 551 -6.23 6.22 -10.13
N PHE A 552 -5.37 6.13 -9.11
CA PHE A 552 -5.75 5.77 -7.77
C PHE A 552 -5.32 6.86 -6.79
N ASP A 553 -6.23 7.36 -5.98
CA ASP A 553 -6.07 8.48 -5.05
C ASP A 553 -5.70 8.05 -3.62
N TRP A 554 -5.24 6.81 -3.41
CA TRP A 554 -5.04 6.22 -2.08
C TRP A 554 -6.31 6.17 -1.20
N SER A 555 -7.50 6.34 -1.78
CA SER A 555 -8.80 6.23 -1.09
C SER A 555 -9.11 4.85 -0.50
N TYR A 556 -8.45 3.80 -0.97
CA TYR A 556 -8.53 2.47 -0.35
C TYR A 556 -7.47 2.38 0.74
N SER A 557 -7.90 2.35 2.01
CA SER A 557 -6.99 2.29 3.16
C SER A 557 -6.01 1.12 3.09
N LEU A 558 -6.39 0.01 2.42
CA LEU A 558 -5.51 -1.12 2.14
C LEU A 558 -4.16 -0.70 1.55
N PHE A 559 -4.11 0.24 0.61
CA PHE A 559 -2.85 0.67 0.01
C PHE A 559 -1.99 1.48 0.97
N GLY A 560 -2.60 2.27 1.86
CA GLY A 560 -1.91 2.88 2.98
C GLY A 560 -1.26 1.83 3.89
N LEU A 561 -1.97 0.74 4.19
CA LEU A 561 -1.40 -0.39 4.95
C LEU A 561 -0.23 -1.03 4.19
N LEU A 562 -0.37 -1.32 2.90
CA LEU A 562 0.70 -1.92 2.09
C LEU A 562 1.95 -1.03 2.01
N LEU A 563 1.79 0.30 1.91
CA LEU A 563 2.89 1.27 1.89
C LEU A 563 3.76 1.19 3.14
N PHE A 564 3.17 1.07 4.33
CA PHE A 564 3.93 0.94 5.59
C PHE A 564 4.35 -0.50 5.91
N TRP A 565 3.67 -1.49 5.33
CA TRP A 565 4.04 -2.89 5.51
C TRP A 565 5.31 -3.27 4.75
N LEU A 566 5.52 -2.75 3.53
CA LEU A 566 6.69 -3.07 2.71
C LEU A 566 8.04 -2.73 3.39
N PRO A 567 8.25 -1.53 3.97
CA PRO A 567 9.45 -1.23 4.77
C PRO A 567 9.61 -2.18 5.96
N ALA A 568 8.51 -2.55 6.62
CA ALA A 568 8.55 -3.48 7.74
C ALA A 568 8.93 -4.91 7.30
N LEU A 569 8.44 -5.38 6.15
CA LEU A 569 8.90 -6.65 5.56
C LEU A 569 10.39 -6.59 5.22
N ALA A 570 10.88 -5.48 4.65
CA ALA A 570 12.31 -5.29 4.39
C ALA A 570 13.13 -5.38 5.68
N ARG A 571 12.66 -4.74 6.76
CA ARG A 571 13.28 -4.84 8.09
C ARG A 571 13.27 -6.27 8.62
N ALA A 572 12.15 -6.98 8.52
CA ALA A 572 12.03 -8.36 8.99
C ALA A 572 13.01 -9.31 8.27
N GLU A 573 13.25 -9.10 6.97
CA GLU A 573 14.27 -9.83 6.21
C GLU A 573 15.68 -9.56 6.75
N ALA A 574 16.01 -8.29 6.98
CA ALA A 574 17.31 -7.91 7.52
C ALA A 574 17.54 -8.51 8.92
N VAL A 575 16.55 -8.43 9.82
CA VAL A 575 16.62 -9.04 11.16
C VAL A 575 16.84 -10.55 11.09
N THR A 576 16.13 -11.23 10.20
CA THR A 576 16.28 -12.67 9.99
C THR A 576 17.68 -13.01 9.46
N ALA A 577 18.19 -12.25 8.50
CA ALA A 577 19.54 -12.43 7.95
C ALA A 577 20.62 -12.23 9.02
N TYR A 578 20.51 -11.19 9.86
CA TYR A 578 21.43 -10.97 10.98
C TYR A 578 21.37 -12.10 12.01
N GLY A 579 20.17 -12.54 12.39
CA GLY A 579 19.98 -13.64 13.36
C GLY A 579 20.59 -14.97 12.90
N LEU A 580 20.59 -15.23 11.58
CA LEU A 580 21.28 -16.39 10.99
C LEU A 580 22.81 -16.19 10.95
N SER A 581 23.29 -14.97 10.69
CA SER A 581 24.73 -14.66 10.64
C SER A 581 25.41 -14.73 12.02
N GLY A 582 24.71 -14.33 13.09
CA GLY A 582 25.19 -14.40 14.48
C GLY A 582 25.17 -15.79 15.10
N ARG A 583 24.64 -16.79 14.39
CA ARG A 583 24.56 -18.20 14.82
C ARG A 583 25.62 -19.11 14.19
N ARG A 584 26.64 -18.56 13.53
CA ARG A 584 27.79 -19.35 13.06
C ARG A 584 28.58 -19.86 14.29
N PRO A 585 28.83 -21.18 14.43
CA PRO A 585 29.83 -21.64 15.38
C PRO A 585 31.18 -21.04 14.97
N SER A 586 31.88 -20.50 15.96
CA SER A 586 33.24 -19.99 15.84
C SER A 586 34.19 -21.10 15.39
N ALA A 587 34.38 -21.26 14.08
CA ALA A 587 35.51 -21.99 13.51
C ALA A 587 35.66 -21.62 12.01
N LEU A 588 36.88 -21.18 11.64
CA LEU A 588 37.38 -20.90 10.29
C LEU A 588 36.67 -19.77 9.51
N THR A 589 37.31 -18.64 9.18
CA THR A 589 38.64 -18.47 8.59
C THR A 589 39.12 -17.04 8.85
N ARG A 590 40.38 -16.90 9.29
CA ARG A 590 41.10 -15.62 9.18
C ARG A 590 41.34 -15.36 7.68
N SER A 591 40.89 -14.20 7.21
CA SER A 591 41.25 -13.71 5.87
C SER A 591 42.73 -13.32 5.90
N ALA A 592 43.59 -14.14 5.29
CA ALA A 592 44.96 -13.74 4.97
C ALA A 592 44.89 -12.70 3.85
N ALA A 593 45.20 -11.46 4.18
CA ALA A 593 45.48 -10.44 3.19
C ALA A 593 46.84 -10.78 2.53
N VAL A 594 46.81 -11.15 1.25
CA VAL A 594 48.02 -11.20 0.41
C VAL A 594 47.98 -9.96 -0.47
N PHE A 595 48.76 -8.95 -0.06
CA PHE A 595 49.19 -7.85 -0.93
C PHE A 595 50.46 -8.26 -1.67
N PRO A 596 50.67 -7.80 -2.92
CA PRO A 596 51.89 -8.12 -3.67
C PRO A 596 53.09 -7.35 -3.11
N ALA A 597 54.21 -8.06 -2.96
CA ALA A 597 55.50 -7.52 -2.52
C ALA A 597 56.10 -6.60 -3.60
N LYS A 598 56.48 -5.38 -3.20
CA LYS A 598 57.50 -4.58 -3.89
C LYS A 598 58.80 -4.66 -3.10
N LEU A 599 59.83 -5.15 -3.79
CA LEU A 599 61.23 -5.17 -3.35
C LEU A 599 61.76 -3.75 -3.12
N TYR A 600 62.58 -3.58 -2.07
CA TYR A 600 63.76 -2.71 -2.09
C TYR A 600 64.88 -3.36 -1.23
N PRO A 601 66.17 -3.19 -1.59
CA PRO A 601 67.26 -4.03 -1.07
C PRO A 601 67.98 -3.46 0.16
N ALA A 602 68.81 -4.32 0.73
CA ALA A 602 69.50 -4.25 2.02
C ALA A 602 70.77 -3.37 2.08
N LYS A 603 71.14 -2.96 3.30
CA LYS A 603 72.51 -2.74 3.84
C LYS A 603 72.40 -2.80 5.38
N LEU A 604 72.76 -3.91 6.04
CA LEU A 604 74.06 -4.33 6.62
C LEU A 604 74.70 -3.40 7.69
N LEU A 605 74.84 -4.00 8.90
CA LEU A 605 75.99 -4.05 9.83
C LEU A 605 76.11 -3.14 11.09
N HIS A 606 76.39 -3.87 12.19
CA HIS A 606 77.17 -3.59 13.42
C HIS A 606 76.68 -2.52 14.42
N ALA A 607 76.55 -2.74 15.74
CA ALA A 607 77.28 -3.47 16.80
C ALA A 607 78.40 -2.67 17.52
N GLY A 608 78.19 -2.45 18.82
CA GLY A 608 79.17 -1.97 19.82
C GLY A 608 79.26 -0.44 19.95
N ARG A 609 79.55 0.19 21.08
CA ARG A 609 79.78 -0.16 22.50
C ARG A 609 79.84 1.21 23.24
N ARG A 610 79.57 1.22 24.56
CA ARG A 610 80.06 2.11 25.66
C ARG A 610 80.97 3.31 25.29
N SER A 611 81.06 4.43 25.98
CA SER A 611 80.57 5.03 27.25
C SER A 611 81.41 6.31 27.41
N THR A 612 80.91 7.40 27.98
CA THR A 612 81.67 8.30 28.91
C THR A 612 80.76 9.44 29.38
N THR A 613 80.56 9.48 30.70
CA THR A 613 80.09 10.60 31.53
C THR A 613 81.28 11.58 31.78
N PRO A 614 81.30 12.56 32.74
CA PRO A 614 80.29 13.01 33.73
C PRO A 614 80.28 14.53 34.11
N SER A 615 79.24 14.93 34.87
CA SER A 615 79.23 15.92 36.00
C SER A 615 79.52 17.41 35.72
N THR A 616 79.05 18.44 36.46
CA THR A 616 78.70 18.68 37.90
C THR A 616 77.72 19.88 37.96
N ALA A 617 76.78 20.03 38.89
CA ALA A 617 77.04 20.24 40.31
C ALA A 617 75.83 19.95 41.22
N ASN A 618 76.16 19.49 42.42
CA ASN A 618 75.34 19.17 43.61
C ASN A 618 75.85 20.10 44.74
N PRO A 619 75.11 20.35 45.85
CA PRO A 619 75.07 19.41 47.00
C PRO A 619 73.71 19.38 47.75
N LYS A 620 73.17 18.20 48.12
CA LYS A 620 73.22 17.49 49.43
C LYS A 620 72.49 18.21 50.63
N PRO A 621 72.13 17.52 51.73
CA PRO A 621 70.89 16.73 51.90
C PRO A 621 70.18 17.06 53.24
N ALA A 622 68.97 16.55 53.52
CA ALA A 622 68.57 16.12 54.87
C ALA A 622 67.14 15.56 54.94
N ASN A 623 67.07 14.53 55.78
CA ASN A 623 65.94 13.82 56.35
C ASN A 623 64.80 14.68 56.94
N HIS A 624 63.65 13.99 57.10
CA HIS A 624 62.63 14.13 58.16
C HIS A 624 61.93 15.49 58.36
N LEU A 625 60.60 15.49 58.14
CA LEU A 625 59.51 16.02 59.01
C LEU A 625 58.20 15.97 58.19
N ARG A 626 57.31 15.02 58.45
CA ARG A 626 56.11 15.16 59.31
C ARG A 626 55.11 16.22 58.82
N GLY A 627 54.03 15.75 58.21
CA GLY A 627 52.85 16.55 57.89
C GLY A 627 51.71 15.69 57.35
N LYS A 628 51.07 14.88 58.21
CA LYS A 628 49.72 14.39 57.93
C LYS A 628 48.77 15.59 58.05
N SER A 629 48.30 16.11 56.91
CA SER A 629 47.16 17.02 56.82
C SER A 629 46.17 16.41 55.83
N LEU A 630 44.98 16.09 56.34
CA LEU A 630 43.86 15.54 55.59
C LEU A 630 43.30 16.62 54.66
N THR A 631 43.43 16.44 53.34
CA THR A 631 42.66 17.20 52.34
C THR A 631 41.92 16.24 51.39
N PRO A 632 40.71 16.59 50.94
CA PRO A 632 39.62 15.64 50.80
C PRO A 632 39.68 14.82 49.51
N LYS A 633 39.27 13.54 49.62
CA LYS A 633 38.92 12.68 48.48
C LYS A 633 37.91 13.40 47.58
N PRO A 634 38.03 13.33 46.23
CA PRO A 634 36.93 13.71 45.37
C PRO A 634 35.75 12.77 45.65
N LEU A 635 34.66 13.34 46.16
CA LEU A 635 33.40 12.63 46.37
C LEU A 635 32.93 12.01 45.05
N PRO A 636 32.43 10.76 45.05
CA PRO A 636 31.74 10.22 43.90
C PRO A 636 30.51 11.08 43.63
N MET A 637 30.35 11.51 42.38
CA MET A 637 29.18 12.22 41.89
C MET A 637 27.93 11.41 42.30
N LYS A 638 27.20 11.90 43.30
CA LYS A 638 25.96 11.28 43.79
C LYS A 638 25.02 11.10 42.60
N TYR A 639 24.64 9.85 42.33
CA TYR A 639 23.49 9.53 41.48
C TYR A 639 22.27 10.29 42.02
N LEU A 640 21.84 11.35 41.32
CA LEU A 640 20.61 12.08 41.63
C LEU A 640 19.40 11.14 41.47
N PRO A 641 18.71 10.75 42.56
CA PRO A 641 17.60 9.78 42.51
C PRO A 641 16.35 10.32 41.77
N GLY A 642 16.32 11.60 41.42
CA GLY A 642 15.15 12.25 40.81
C GLY A 642 14.96 12.04 39.31
N ARG A 643 16.03 11.81 38.52
CA ARG A 643 15.93 11.73 37.05
C ARG A 643 15.24 10.46 36.56
N HIS A 644 15.38 9.34 37.27
CA HIS A 644 14.73 8.07 36.90
C HIS A 644 13.22 8.10 37.16
N ASN A 645 12.80 8.69 38.30
CA ASN A 645 11.40 8.85 38.64
C ASN A 645 10.70 9.83 37.69
N LEU A 646 11.36 10.93 37.30
CA LEU A 646 10.83 11.86 36.30
C LEU A 646 10.68 11.21 34.92
N TYR A 647 11.66 10.44 34.45
CA TYR A 647 11.57 9.71 33.18
C TYR A 647 10.43 8.68 33.18
N MET A 648 10.27 7.94 34.28
CA MET A 648 9.18 6.96 34.43
C MET A 648 7.82 7.64 34.50
N LEU A 649 7.72 8.79 35.19
CA LEU A 649 6.50 9.61 35.25
C LEU A 649 6.14 10.13 33.85
N VAL A 650 7.07 10.75 33.13
CA VAL A 650 6.87 11.24 31.75
C VAL A 650 6.42 10.11 30.82
N ARG A 651 7.03 8.92 30.94
CA ARG A 651 6.65 7.74 30.14
C ARG A 651 5.24 7.25 30.47
N LYS A 652 4.88 7.19 31.77
CA LYS A 652 3.53 6.79 32.21
C LYS A 652 2.50 7.81 31.71
N LEU A 653 2.75 9.11 31.87
CA LEU A 653 1.87 10.19 31.38
C LEU A 653 1.69 10.13 29.85
N ALA A 654 2.77 9.97 29.09
CA ALA A 654 2.70 9.86 27.64
C ALA A 654 1.87 8.64 27.19
N ALA A 655 2.07 7.48 27.81
CA ALA A 655 1.32 6.28 27.48
C ALA A 655 -0.15 6.36 27.92
N THR A 656 -0.45 7.00 29.06
CA THR A 656 -1.84 7.32 29.45
C THR A 656 -2.49 8.24 28.41
N GLY A 657 -1.78 9.28 27.96
CA GLY A 657 -2.26 10.17 26.89
C GLY A 657 -2.57 9.43 25.59
N ILE A 658 -1.72 8.48 25.18
CA ILE A 658 -1.97 7.62 24.01
C ILE A 658 -3.21 6.74 24.21
N CYS A 659 -3.39 6.14 25.39
CA CYS A 659 -4.59 5.35 25.69
C CYS A 659 -5.87 6.18 25.63
N VAL A 660 -5.85 7.40 26.20
CA VAL A 660 -6.98 8.34 26.14
C VAL A 660 -7.29 8.74 24.69
N LEU A 661 -6.26 9.05 23.90
CA LEU A 661 -6.42 9.38 22.49
C LEU A 661 -7.02 8.21 21.69
N LEU A 662 -6.53 6.99 21.88
CA LEU A 662 -7.06 5.79 21.22
C LEU A 662 -8.50 5.50 21.63
N LEU A 663 -8.85 5.72 22.90
CA LEU A 663 -10.23 5.62 23.37
C LEU A 663 -11.14 6.67 22.72
N ALA A 664 -10.67 7.92 22.61
CA ALA A 664 -11.41 8.98 21.92
C ALA A 664 -11.64 8.65 20.43
N LEU A 665 -10.61 8.15 19.73
CA LEU A 665 -10.73 7.69 18.34
C LEU A 665 -11.67 6.48 18.21
N CYS A 666 -11.63 5.55 19.16
CA CYS A 666 -12.54 4.41 19.23
C CYS A 666 -14.00 4.88 19.38
N LEU A 667 -14.27 5.80 20.31
CA LEU A 667 -15.60 6.36 20.53
C LEU A 667 -16.09 7.15 19.31
N LEU A 668 -15.22 7.95 18.69
CA LEU A 668 -15.53 8.71 17.48
C LEU A 668 -15.93 7.78 16.33
N SER A 669 -15.12 6.74 16.08
CA SER A 669 -15.41 5.71 15.07
C SER A 669 -16.69 4.92 15.40
N PHE A 670 -16.93 4.61 16.68
CA PHE A 670 -18.14 3.91 17.10
C PHE A 670 -19.41 4.75 16.89
N ARG A 671 -19.37 6.05 17.22
CA ARG A 671 -20.49 6.96 16.97
C ARG A 671 -20.82 7.07 15.49
N ALA A 672 -19.79 7.22 14.64
CA ALA A 672 -19.95 7.24 13.19
C ALA A 672 -20.52 5.92 12.66
N TYR A 673 -20.06 4.77 13.18
CA TYR A 673 -20.63 3.45 12.87
C TYR A 673 -22.11 3.36 13.22
N ARG A 674 -22.52 3.77 14.43
CA ARG A 674 -23.93 3.74 14.86
C ARG A 674 -24.81 4.62 13.99
N GLY A 675 -24.36 5.83 13.68
CA GLY A 675 -25.08 6.74 12.77
C GLY A 675 -25.26 6.15 11.37
N GLU A 676 -24.19 5.59 10.81
CA GLU A 676 -24.20 4.93 9.49
C GLU A 676 -25.11 3.70 9.45
N ALA A 677 -25.06 2.85 10.48
CA ALA A 677 -25.87 1.64 10.56
C ALA A 677 -27.37 1.97 10.61
N LEU A 678 -27.75 2.99 11.39
CA LEU A 678 -29.13 3.48 11.47
C LEU A 678 -29.59 4.11 10.15
N TYR A 679 -28.73 4.87 9.46
CA TYR A 679 -29.03 5.40 8.13
C TYR A 679 -29.30 4.26 7.12
N ARG A 680 -28.46 3.22 7.10
CA ARG A 680 -28.66 2.06 6.21
C ARG A 680 -29.95 1.30 6.53
N ALA A 681 -30.30 1.19 7.82
CA ALA A 681 -31.58 0.63 8.24
C ALA A 681 -32.76 1.48 7.75
N ALA A 682 -32.68 2.81 7.87
CA ALA A 682 -33.72 3.73 7.40
C ALA A 682 -33.95 3.62 5.88
N VAL A 683 -32.87 3.53 5.08
CA VAL A 683 -32.96 3.34 3.62
C VAL A 683 -33.64 2.01 3.25
N SER A 684 -33.60 1.02 4.13
CA SER A 684 -34.20 -0.31 3.90
C SER A 684 -35.59 -0.45 4.51
N ALA A 685 -36.02 0.50 5.34
CA ALA A 685 -37.30 0.47 6.03
C ALA A 685 -38.44 0.83 5.07
N ARG A 686 -39.63 0.27 5.31
CA ARG A 686 -40.80 0.45 4.44
C ARG A 686 -41.83 1.42 5.00
N HIS A 687 -41.86 1.59 6.32
CA HIS A 687 -42.86 2.40 7.00
C HIS A 687 -42.30 3.79 7.34
N THR A 688 -42.99 4.85 6.92
CA THR A 688 -42.54 6.24 7.12
C THR A 688 -42.23 6.59 8.59
N PRO A 689 -43.05 6.23 9.59
CA PRO A 689 -42.73 6.53 10.99
C PRO A 689 -41.43 5.86 11.47
N GLU A 690 -41.17 4.64 10.99
CA GLU A 690 -39.93 3.91 11.29
C GLU A 690 -38.73 4.58 10.61
N VAL A 691 -38.87 5.00 9.34
CA VAL A 691 -37.84 5.74 8.60
C VAL A 691 -37.44 7.02 9.35
N VAL A 692 -38.42 7.82 9.77
CA VAL A 692 -38.18 9.07 10.51
C VAL A 692 -37.44 8.80 11.81
N SER A 693 -37.93 7.87 12.64
CA SER A 693 -37.28 7.51 13.91
C SER A 693 -35.84 7.02 13.74
N LEU A 694 -35.58 6.22 12.71
CA LEU A 694 -34.23 5.74 12.40
C LEU A 694 -33.30 6.87 11.96
N LEU A 695 -33.79 7.83 11.17
CA LEU A 695 -33.02 8.99 10.70
C LEU A 695 -32.71 9.98 11.83
N GLU A 696 -33.67 10.26 12.71
CA GLU A 696 -33.44 11.07 13.92
C GLU A 696 -32.35 10.47 14.80
N ARG A 697 -32.45 9.16 15.08
CA ARG A 697 -31.42 8.43 15.84
C ARG A 697 -30.09 8.42 15.11
N SER A 698 -30.09 8.29 13.77
CA SER A 698 -28.87 8.37 12.97
C SER A 698 -28.14 9.71 13.16
N LEU A 699 -28.88 10.82 13.10
CA LEU A 699 -28.34 12.17 13.32
C LEU A 699 -27.90 12.40 14.77
N ALA A 700 -28.64 11.88 15.76
CA ALA A 700 -28.23 11.98 17.16
C ALA A 700 -26.86 11.32 17.42
N TRP A 701 -26.60 10.17 16.77
CA TRP A 701 -25.30 9.51 16.85
C TRP A 701 -24.21 10.24 16.03
N SER A 702 -24.57 10.72 14.83
CA SER A 702 -23.65 11.35 13.88
C SER A 702 -24.22 12.66 13.30
N PRO A 703 -24.15 13.78 14.06
CA PRO A 703 -24.66 15.08 13.61
C PRO A 703 -23.98 15.62 12.35
N LEU A 704 -22.77 15.11 12.05
CA LEU A 704 -21.96 15.52 10.90
C LEU A 704 -22.49 14.98 9.56
N SER A 705 -23.49 14.09 9.56
CA SER A 705 -23.93 13.35 8.36
C SER A 705 -24.86 14.20 7.47
N PRO A 706 -24.40 14.72 6.31
CA PRO A 706 -25.24 15.51 5.44
C PRO A 706 -26.31 14.65 4.77
N LYS A 707 -26.03 13.37 4.53
CA LYS A 707 -27.00 12.44 3.93
C LYS A 707 -28.15 12.10 4.88
N SER A 708 -27.89 11.97 6.18
CA SER A 708 -28.95 11.71 7.16
C SER A 708 -29.82 12.95 7.35
N ALA A 709 -29.21 14.14 7.37
CA ALA A 709 -29.93 15.42 7.45
C ALA A 709 -30.81 15.62 6.20
N LEU A 710 -30.25 15.39 5.00
CA LEU A 710 -30.99 15.48 3.75
C LEU A 710 -32.16 14.49 3.70
N ALA A 711 -31.93 13.22 4.04
CA ALA A 711 -32.97 12.21 4.07
C ALA A 711 -34.10 12.54 5.05
N LEU A 712 -33.76 13.02 6.26
CA LEU A 712 -34.77 13.39 7.26
C LEU A 712 -35.60 14.60 6.80
N SER A 713 -34.95 15.58 6.14
CA SER A 713 -35.62 16.80 5.69
C SER A 713 -36.81 16.55 4.75
N ALA A 714 -36.83 15.42 4.05
CA ALA A 714 -37.91 15.02 3.15
C ALA A 714 -39.19 14.56 3.87
N PHE A 715 -39.13 14.23 5.17
CA PHE A 715 -40.25 13.65 5.92
C PHE A 715 -40.79 14.53 7.05
N VAL A 716 -40.15 15.68 7.30
CA VAL A 716 -40.51 16.59 8.39
C VAL A 716 -41.30 17.80 7.88
N GLU A 717 -42.03 18.42 8.80
CA GLU A 717 -42.75 19.65 8.57
C GLU A 717 -41.80 20.79 8.15
N PRO A 718 -42.28 21.80 7.40
CA PRO A 718 -41.40 22.81 6.80
C PRO A 718 -40.54 23.60 7.80
N GLU A 719 -41.04 23.89 8.99
CA GLU A 719 -40.27 24.61 10.03
C GLU A 719 -39.09 23.76 10.51
N SER A 720 -39.35 22.51 10.90
CA SER A 720 -38.31 21.54 11.26
C SER A 720 -37.35 21.23 10.11
N ARG A 721 -37.84 21.28 8.86
CA ARG A 721 -37.03 21.06 7.65
C ARG A 721 -35.91 22.07 7.55
N GLU A 722 -36.21 23.35 7.70
CA GLU A 722 -35.22 24.42 7.61
C GLU A 722 -34.16 24.31 8.72
N GLU A 723 -34.58 24.00 9.94
CA GLU A 723 -33.66 23.80 11.07
C GLU A 723 -32.68 22.64 10.82
N ILE A 724 -33.18 21.50 10.36
CA ILE A 724 -32.36 20.31 10.04
C ILE A 724 -31.37 20.63 8.91
N LEU A 725 -31.82 21.30 7.86
CA LEU A 725 -30.98 21.69 6.73
C LEU A 725 -29.92 22.72 7.15
N ALA A 726 -30.29 23.71 7.96
CA ALA A 726 -29.36 24.70 8.51
C ALA A 726 -28.31 24.04 9.41
N ALA A 727 -28.71 23.10 10.27
CA ALA A 727 -27.79 22.32 11.10
C ALA A 727 -26.80 21.50 10.26
N GLY A 728 -27.27 20.86 9.18
CA GLY A 728 -26.41 20.14 8.23
C GLY A 728 -25.40 21.06 7.53
N LEU A 729 -25.84 22.24 7.09
CA LEU A 729 -24.98 23.23 6.44
C LEU A 729 -23.94 23.85 7.38
N ARG A 730 -24.15 23.86 8.70
CA ARG A 730 -23.09 24.25 9.66
C ARG A 730 -21.87 23.34 9.59
N TYR A 731 -22.07 22.04 9.33
CA TYR A 731 -21.00 21.05 9.24
C TYR A 731 -20.48 20.82 7.81
N SER A 732 -21.29 21.12 6.79
CA SER A 732 -20.97 20.94 5.37
C SER A 732 -21.46 22.13 4.54
N PRO A 733 -20.82 23.31 4.66
CA PRO A 733 -21.34 24.59 4.14
C PRO A 733 -21.42 24.70 2.62
N ILE A 734 -20.71 23.83 1.91
CA ILE A 734 -20.70 23.75 0.45
C ILE A 734 -21.41 22.49 -0.09
N ASN A 735 -22.16 21.77 0.75
CA ASN A 735 -22.83 20.55 0.30
C ASN A 735 -23.93 20.89 -0.73
N PRO A 736 -23.81 20.41 -1.98
CA PRO A 736 -24.71 20.81 -3.06
C PRO A 736 -26.13 20.29 -2.87
N ALA A 737 -26.31 19.12 -2.25
CA ALA A 737 -27.62 18.52 -2.04
C ALA A 737 -28.38 19.19 -0.88
N LEU A 738 -27.71 19.44 0.25
CA LEU A 738 -28.29 20.20 1.37
C LEU A 738 -28.64 21.63 0.96
N THR A 739 -27.76 22.29 0.20
CA THR A 739 -28.02 23.66 -0.26
C THR A 739 -29.21 23.70 -1.20
N TRP A 740 -29.33 22.74 -2.12
CA TRP A 740 -30.49 22.65 -3.02
C TRP A 740 -31.78 22.39 -2.25
N ALA A 741 -31.80 21.44 -1.32
CA ALA A 741 -32.96 21.18 -0.48
C ALA A 741 -33.39 22.42 0.33
N LYS A 742 -32.41 23.21 0.82
CA LYS A 742 -32.70 24.48 1.48
C LYS A 742 -33.27 25.51 0.50
N ALA A 743 -32.75 25.58 -0.71
CA ALA A 743 -33.27 26.47 -1.74
C ALA A 743 -34.73 26.17 -2.10
N VAL A 744 -35.08 24.88 -2.24
CA VAL A 744 -36.47 24.47 -2.49
C VAL A 744 -37.37 24.84 -1.31
N ALA A 745 -36.96 24.55 -0.07
CA ALA A 745 -37.73 24.88 1.12
C ALA A 745 -37.99 26.41 1.25
N VAL A 746 -36.95 27.22 1.01
CA VAL A 746 -37.08 28.68 1.06
C VAL A 746 -37.89 29.22 -0.13
N ALA A 747 -37.81 28.61 -1.32
CA ALA A 747 -38.63 29.01 -2.46
C ALA A 747 -40.14 28.77 -2.24
N GLU A 748 -40.49 27.79 -1.41
CA GLU A 748 -41.89 27.55 -1.02
C GLU A 748 -42.43 28.63 -0.08
N LYS A 749 -41.68 29.01 0.98
CA LYS A 749 -42.19 29.84 2.08
C LYS A 749 -41.55 31.22 2.27
N GLY A 750 -40.29 31.40 1.86
CA GLY A 750 -39.52 32.64 2.08
C GLY A 750 -39.90 33.76 1.11
N THR A 751 -39.20 34.90 1.19
CA THR A 751 -39.39 36.01 0.24
C THR A 751 -38.80 35.68 -1.14
N PRO A 752 -39.20 36.38 -2.22
CA PRO A 752 -38.58 36.23 -3.54
C PRO A 752 -37.06 36.40 -3.50
N GLU A 753 -36.55 37.37 -2.74
CA GLU A 753 -35.12 37.65 -2.63
C GLU A 753 -34.37 36.51 -1.92
N GLU A 754 -34.91 35.98 -0.83
CA GLU A 754 -34.33 34.85 -0.11
C GLU A 754 -34.33 33.59 -0.99
N ALA A 755 -35.42 33.35 -1.72
CA ALA A 755 -35.53 32.25 -2.67
C ALA A 755 -34.47 32.37 -3.77
N LEU A 756 -34.35 33.54 -4.40
CA LEU A 756 -33.35 33.80 -5.44
C LEU A 756 -31.92 33.58 -4.91
N TYR A 757 -31.61 34.08 -3.70
CA TYR A 757 -30.31 33.90 -3.09
C TYR A 757 -29.95 32.41 -2.93
N TRP A 758 -30.85 31.60 -2.36
CA TRP A 758 -30.58 30.18 -2.15
C TRP A 758 -30.59 29.37 -3.44
N LEU A 759 -31.47 29.69 -4.40
CA LEU A 759 -31.48 29.07 -5.73
C LEU A 759 -30.14 29.33 -6.43
N ASN A 760 -29.70 30.59 -6.51
CA ASN A 760 -28.40 30.93 -7.09
C ASN A 760 -27.23 30.26 -6.36
N ARG A 761 -27.29 30.16 -5.02
CA ARG A 761 -26.28 29.44 -4.25
C ARG A 761 -26.26 27.94 -4.60
N GLY A 762 -27.42 27.32 -4.73
CA GLY A 762 -27.57 25.92 -5.15
C GLY A 762 -27.01 25.67 -6.55
N LEU A 763 -27.31 26.56 -7.50
CA LEU A 763 -26.81 26.50 -8.87
C LEU A 763 -25.29 26.69 -8.95
N ARG A 764 -24.69 27.55 -8.12
CA ARG A 764 -23.22 27.71 -8.04
C ARG A 764 -22.50 26.49 -7.47
N LEU A 765 -23.16 25.67 -6.65
CA LEU A 765 -22.58 24.45 -6.07
C LEU A 765 -22.78 23.21 -6.94
N ASP A 766 -23.60 23.30 -7.99
CA ASP A 766 -23.85 22.25 -8.98
C ASP A 766 -24.04 22.88 -10.36
N VAL A 767 -22.93 23.46 -10.86
CA VAL A 767 -22.89 24.41 -11.98
C VAL A 767 -23.55 23.85 -13.23
N PHE A 768 -23.24 22.60 -13.56
CA PHE A 768 -23.70 21.90 -14.76
C PHE A 768 -24.83 20.91 -14.46
N ASN A 769 -25.96 21.42 -13.95
CA ASN A 769 -27.17 20.63 -13.72
C ASN A 769 -28.39 21.24 -14.43
N SER A 770 -28.71 20.68 -15.60
CA SER A 770 -29.82 21.14 -16.44
C SER A 770 -31.19 21.05 -15.74
N LEU A 771 -31.39 20.02 -14.90
CA LEU A 771 -32.63 19.83 -14.17
C LEU A 771 -32.82 20.92 -13.11
N LYS A 772 -31.81 21.14 -12.26
CA LYS A 772 -31.86 22.18 -11.22
C LYS A 772 -31.99 23.59 -11.79
N ARG A 773 -31.35 23.89 -12.92
CA ARG A 773 -31.48 25.19 -13.59
C ARG A 773 -32.90 25.43 -14.10
N THR A 774 -33.51 24.40 -14.69
CA THR A 774 -34.92 24.46 -15.13
C THR A 774 -35.85 24.61 -13.92
N GLU A 775 -35.63 23.81 -12.88
CA GLU A 775 -36.42 23.82 -11.66
C GLU A 775 -36.32 25.16 -10.91
N ALA A 776 -35.13 25.78 -10.85
CA ALA A 776 -34.94 27.08 -10.21
C ALA A 776 -35.82 28.18 -10.84
N ALA A 777 -35.80 28.28 -12.16
CA ALA A 777 -36.66 29.22 -12.88
C ALA A 777 -38.15 28.88 -12.67
N SER A 778 -38.51 27.59 -12.73
CA SER A 778 -39.89 27.17 -12.50
C SER A 778 -40.40 27.51 -11.10
N LEU A 779 -39.59 27.33 -10.06
CA LEU A 779 -39.95 27.64 -8.67
C LEU A 779 -40.18 29.14 -8.48
N MET A 780 -39.32 29.97 -9.08
CA MET A 780 -39.45 31.43 -9.02
C MET A 780 -40.73 31.91 -9.73
N LEU A 781 -40.99 31.40 -10.94
CA LEU A 781 -42.20 31.75 -11.69
C LEU A 781 -43.48 31.29 -10.98
N ALA A 782 -43.50 30.06 -10.44
CA ALA A 782 -44.62 29.56 -9.65
C ALA A 782 -44.87 30.40 -8.38
N LYS A 783 -43.82 30.98 -7.79
CA LYS A 783 -43.96 31.91 -6.68
C LYS A 783 -44.60 33.22 -7.13
N GLY A 784 -44.22 33.76 -8.28
CA GLY A 784 -44.84 34.95 -8.85
C GLY A 784 -46.32 34.75 -9.18
N GLU A 785 -46.69 33.59 -9.71
CA GLU A 785 -48.10 33.24 -9.95
C GLU A 785 -48.93 33.19 -8.66
N ARG A 786 -48.34 32.73 -7.55
CA ARG A 786 -49.01 32.78 -6.24
C ARG A 786 -49.21 34.21 -5.77
N TYR A 787 -48.20 35.08 -5.87
CA TYR A 787 -48.36 36.50 -5.56
C TYR A 787 -49.42 37.17 -6.42
N LEU A 788 -49.48 36.83 -7.71
CA LEU A 788 -50.51 37.34 -8.60
C LEU A 788 -51.91 36.89 -8.17
N ALA A 789 -52.06 35.60 -7.79
CA ALA A 789 -53.31 35.05 -7.27
C ALA A 789 -53.73 35.68 -5.92
N GLU A 790 -52.76 36.10 -5.11
CA GLU A 790 -52.98 36.84 -3.85
C GLU A 790 -53.23 38.34 -4.07
N GLY A 791 -53.13 38.82 -5.31
CA GLY A 791 -53.36 40.22 -5.69
C GLY A 791 -52.14 41.14 -5.60
N ASP A 792 -50.95 40.61 -5.30
CA ASP A 792 -49.70 41.36 -5.27
C ASP A 792 -49.00 41.33 -6.63
N ALA A 793 -49.53 42.14 -7.55
CA ALA A 793 -48.99 42.27 -8.91
C ALA A 793 -47.53 42.74 -8.93
N LYS A 794 -47.09 43.51 -7.93
CA LYS A 794 -45.72 44.04 -7.85
C LYS A 794 -44.73 42.93 -7.55
N GLU A 795 -45.02 42.09 -6.55
CA GLU A 795 -44.17 40.94 -6.22
C GLU A 795 -44.25 39.84 -7.28
N ALA A 796 -45.39 39.68 -7.96
CA ALA A 796 -45.52 38.81 -9.11
C ALA A 796 -44.57 39.23 -10.26
N LEU A 797 -44.53 40.52 -10.59
CA LEU A 797 -43.65 41.07 -11.61
C LEU A 797 -42.17 40.87 -11.23
N ARG A 798 -41.80 41.15 -9.96
CA ARG A 798 -40.44 40.90 -9.46
C ARG A 798 -40.03 39.44 -9.60
N CYS A 799 -40.89 38.51 -9.22
CA CYS A 799 -40.62 37.07 -9.40
C CYS A 799 -40.43 36.71 -10.88
N ALA A 800 -41.20 37.31 -11.79
CA ALA A 800 -41.05 37.08 -13.22
C ALA A 800 -39.68 37.58 -13.74
N GLU A 801 -39.24 38.75 -13.31
CA GLU A 801 -37.90 39.31 -13.63
C GLU A 801 -36.77 38.44 -13.06
N MET A 802 -36.90 37.96 -11.82
CA MET A 802 -35.93 37.03 -11.22
C MET A 802 -35.90 35.68 -11.95
N GLY A 803 -37.05 35.19 -12.40
CA GLY A 803 -37.16 33.98 -13.22
C GLY A 803 -36.51 34.14 -14.59
N GLU A 804 -36.64 35.33 -15.19
CA GLU A 804 -35.97 35.72 -16.43
C GLU A 804 -34.45 35.68 -16.27
N GLU A 805 -33.92 36.31 -15.22
CA GLU A 805 -32.48 36.31 -14.92
C GLU A 805 -31.92 34.87 -14.82
N LEU A 806 -32.64 33.97 -14.14
CA LEU A 806 -32.24 32.57 -14.01
C LEU A 806 -32.21 31.83 -15.37
N LEU A 807 -33.16 32.14 -16.27
CA LEU A 807 -33.22 31.55 -17.61
C LEU A 807 -32.11 32.09 -18.52
N GLU A 808 -31.82 33.39 -18.46
CA GLU A 808 -30.75 34.02 -19.22
C GLU A 808 -29.37 33.46 -18.83
N GLN A 809 -29.11 33.34 -17.52
CA GLN A 809 -27.89 32.71 -17.01
C GLN A 809 -27.74 31.27 -17.51
N TYR A 810 -28.85 30.53 -17.63
CA TYR A 810 -28.84 29.16 -18.12
C TYR A 810 -28.57 29.10 -19.63
N VAL A 811 -29.21 29.95 -20.44
CA VAL A 811 -28.94 30.03 -21.88
C VAL A 811 -27.48 30.35 -22.14
N TRP A 812 -26.93 31.34 -21.44
CA TRP A 812 -25.53 31.73 -21.60
C TRP A 812 -24.56 30.58 -21.30
N LEU A 813 -24.70 29.91 -20.15
CA LEU A 813 -23.81 28.81 -19.78
C LEU A 813 -23.96 27.59 -20.70
N ALA A 814 -25.19 27.30 -21.16
CA ALA A 814 -25.43 26.24 -22.13
C ALA A 814 -24.79 26.56 -23.50
N GLY A 815 -24.84 27.83 -23.92
CA GLY A 815 -24.17 28.33 -25.12
C GLY A 815 -22.65 28.17 -25.05
N GLU A 816 -22.01 28.59 -23.96
CA GLU A 816 -20.57 28.38 -23.75
C GLU A 816 -20.18 26.90 -23.77
N THR A 817 -21.02 26.05 -23.19
CA THR A 817 -20.76 24.61 -23.15
C THR A 817 -20.85 23.99 -24.55
N ALA A 818 -21.76 24.47 -25.40
CA ALA A 818 -22.01 23.95 -26.74
C ALA A 818 -21.07 24.52 -27.81
N GLY A 819 -20.60 25.77 -27.66
CA GLY A 819 -19.76 26.46 -28.65
C GLY A 819 -18.33 25.93 -28.76
N ASP A 820 -17.84 25.26 -27.71
CA ASP A 820 -16.54 24.62 -27.70
C ASP A 820 -16.70 23.10 -27.85
N ALA A 821 -15.87 22.45 -28.68
CA ALA A 821 -15.78 20.99 -28.84
C ALA A 821 -15.21 20.27 -27.59
N GLY A 822 -15.59 20.72 -26.39
CA GLY A 822 -15.11 20.27 -25.10
C GLY A 822 -15.92 19.12 -24.49
N HIS A 823 -15.39 18.58 -23.40
CA HIS A 823 -15.91 17.41 -22.70
C HIS A 823 -17.26 17.69 -21.98
N ASN A 824 -18.29 16.85 -22.22
CA ASN A 824 -19.64 17.01 -21.65
C ASN A 824 -20.30 15.67 -21.23
N ASP A 825 -19.69 14.99 -20.26
CA ASP A 825 -20.21 13.73 -19.69
C ASP A 825 -21.57 13.88 -19.00
N ARG A 826 -21.92 15.09 -18.54
CA ARG A 826 -23.18 15.34 -17.83
C ARG A 826 -24.36 15.63 -18.75
N ASN A 827 -24.14 15.62 -20.07
CA ASN A 827 -25.14 16.01 -21.07
C ASN A 827 -25.80 17.35 -20.71
N PHE A 828 -24.99 18.34 -20.33
CA PHE A 828 -25.47 19.66 -19.95
C PHE A 828 -25.82 20.45 -21.21
N HIS A 829 -27.10 20.80 -21.36
CA HIS A 829 -27.63 21.60 -22.46
C HIS A 829 -28.87 22.35 -22.02
N PHE A 830 -29.27 23.38 -22.76
CA PHE A 830 -30.54 24.07 -22.55
C PHE A 830 -31.71 23.12 -22.88
N THR A 831 -32.67 22.95 -21.96
CA THR A 831 -33.73 21.94 -22.08
C THR A 831 -34.98 22.49 -22.76
N ALA A 832 -35.80 21.59 -23.34
CA ALA A 832 -37.13 21.96 -23.85
C ALA A 832 -38.04 22.50 -22.73
N GLY A 833 -37.96 21.93 -21.52
CA GLY A 833 -38.68 22.42 -20.35
C GLY A 833 -38.31 23.87 -20.00
N ALA A 834 -37.01 24.22 -20.03
CA ALA A 834 -36.60 25.60 -19.79
C ALA A 834 -37.05 26.55 -20.91
N ARG A 835 -37.16 26.08 -22.15
CA ARG A 835 -37.73 26.87 -23.26
C ARG A 835 -39.20 27.21 -23.01
N ALA A 836 -40.00 26.25 -22.54
CA ALA A 836 -41.40 26.49 -22.19
C ALA A 836 -41.58 27.51 -21.05
N LEU A 837 -40.58 27.66 -20.16
CA LEU A 837 -40.63 28.65 -19.08
C LEU A 837 -40.52 30.10 -19.59
N TYR A 838 -39.97 30.35 -20.78
CA TYR A 838 -39.96 31.70 -21.36
C TYR A 838 -41.38 32.19 -21.66
N GLU A 839 -42.22 31.34 -22.26
CA GLU A 839 -43.62 31.66 -22.54
C GLU A 839 -44.40 31.89 -21.25
N ARG A 840 -44.19 31.03 -20.25
CA ARG A 840 -44.80 31.17 -18.91
C ARG A 840 -44.39 32.47 -18.23
N LYS A 841 -43.11 32.83 -18.31
CA LYS A 841 -42.58 34.10 -17.81
C LYS A 841 -43.23 35.30 -18.50
N GLU A 842 -43.35 35.29 -19.83
CA GLU A 842 -44.00 36.38 -20.58
C GLU A 842 -45.48 36.54 -20.24
N ALA A 843 -46.21 35.42 -20.06
CA ALA A 843 -47.59 35.46 -19.60
C ALA A 843 -47.69 36.12 -18.21
N LEU A 844 -46.85 35.69 -17.26
CA LEU A 844 -46.83 36.25 -15.92
C LEU A 844 -46.49 37.75 -15.89
N LYS A 845 -45.51 38.21 -16.68
CA LYS A 845 -45.18 39.65 -16.78
C LYS A 845 -46.35 40.46 -17.33
N ARG A 846 -47.02 39.97 -18.39
CA ARG A 846 -48.18 40.66 -18.99
C ARG A 846 -49.33 40.78 -17.99
N GLU A 847 -49.70 39.69 -17.34
CA GLU A 847 -50.80 39.68 -16.37
C GLU A 847 -50.49 40.58 -15.15
N ALA A 848 -49.27 40.51 -14.60
CA ALA A 848 -48.85 41.35 -13.49
C ALA A 848 -48.76 42.84 -13.85
N SER A 849 -48.42 43.18 -15.09
CA SER A 849 -48.35 44.58 -15.56
C SER A 849 -49.73 45.23 -15.82
N GLY A 850 -50.82 44.46 -15.76
CA GLY A 850 -52.17 44.97 -16.02
C GLY A 850 -52.46 45.27 -17.50
N LEU A 851 -51.59 44.84 -18.41
CA LEU A 851 -51.81 44.93 -19.86
C LEU A 851 -52.87 43.89 -20.26
N LYS A 852 -54.15 44.25 -20.17
CA LYS A 852 -55.26 43.53 -20.83
C LYS A 852 -55.10 43.65 -22.34
N GLU A 853 -55.27 42.53 -23.06
CA GLU A 853 -55.29 42.50 -24.53
C GLU A 853 -56.30 43.51 -25.10
N GLU A 854 -55.79 44.53 -25.80
CA GLU A 854 -56.41 44.92 -27.06
C GLU A 854 -56.00 43.86 -28.09
N HIS A 855 -56.98 43.07 -28.50
CA HIS A 855 -56.85 42.11 -29.59
C HIS A 855 -56.42 42.84 -30.88
N SER A 856 -55.19 42.63 -31.35
CA SER A 856 -54.91 42.72 -32.79
C SER A 856 -53.74 41.84 -33.19
N GLY A 857 -54.06 40.76 -33.92
CA GLY A 857 -53.39 40.32 -35.14
C GLY A 857 -51.89 40.04 -35.09
N SER A 858 -51.55 38.75 -35.20
CA SER A 858 -50.47 38.23 -36.06
C SER A 858 -49.20 39.08 -36.14
N ASP A 859 -48.16 38.70 -35.38
CA ASP A 859 -46.82 38.66 -35.97
C ASP A 859 -45.96 37.57 -35.31
N ALA A 860 -45.58 36.62 -36.16
CA ALA A 860 -44.67 35.53 -35.84
C ALA A 860 -43.25 36.10 -35.62
N TYR A 861 -42.81 36.17 -34.36
CA TYR A 861 -41.43 36.52 -34.06
C TYR A 861 -40.50 35.33 -34.32
N ALA A 862 -39.71 35.47 -35.39
CA ALA A 862 -38.66 34.56 -35.79
C ALA A 862 -37.51 34.53 -34.77
N PHE A 863 -37.28 33.36 -34.17
CA PHE A 863 -36.10 33.09 -33.35
C PHE A 863 -34.89 32.88 -34.27
N SER A 864 -34.05 33.91 -34.46
CA SER A 864 -32.80 33.75 -35.19
C SER A 864 -31.80 32.97 -34.33
N ARG A 865 -31.32 31.84 -34.84
CA ARG A 865 -30.18 31.10 -34.28
C ARG A 865 -28.92 31.99 -34.31
N ARG A 866 -28.29 32.19 -33.15
CA ARG A 866 -26.83 32.30 -33.03
C ARG A 866 -26.37 31.51 -31.82
#